data_AF-A0A843C5Q4-F1
#
_entry.id   AF-A0A843C5Q4-F1
#
_cell.length_a   1.000
_cell.length_b   1.000
_cell.length_c   1.000
_cell.angle_alpha   90.00
_cell.angle_beta   90.00
_cell.angle_gamma   90.00
#
_symmetry.space_group_name_H-M   'P 1'
#
loop_
_entity.id
_entity.type
_entity.pdbx_description
1 polymer ?
#
loop_
_entity_poly.entity_id
_entity_poly.type
_entity_poly.pdbx_seq_one_letter_code
_entity_poly.pdbx_strand_id
1 'polypeptide(L)'
;MSKRNLFLICSIVAFALLISQVNMAQSVILIEDSVDDVQKFVDGTFSVKGNFTNEVDIVSLTFAGTTLTLTLQSAPIINDQNHLYEVLLIWDNSSSYQNKTEITVGSLNGGIVIDFINHTVVNGTGGTCSSQPAAIYNTTLVQDNQLKWEMNVCLFEDMGNPVYVNASAQHSTTEGTSDVLYVDTYLTGEGPVILPPGIIFDFNTILSILGTLLVSGFAGYTMGSISVYFFTTNIRSKQNNTIFMAVFVLALAVLVNVWFWITPWQILWNIAVLFLAVTFGYMWATRGIMNLKFDSPLPENLPIDTDEDRSALVILSKGEAEEYNPLALVRKYHKQAETGVSQKRKLAQPIEFFKVKRKYRHIMKSQSELTIEDIKVNKPKNPYRKIAREIAEKLESSFLTFNMYQEAFVNDWPTMNQALLSMISRGANKITILNLFMAESYEYKMALEEMKRIDYSEIGITISQTEFLANSEAIQDIIAKKIKATLPTSQDLSAVGILLVAEGQPEEWDSLYPLTEQEDIFRKGIAKKLTKQGFSEEKIKSAWIQDRIPTIEDGYQELKSKGCKIIVHVAATTPIDCVDSLYDIPKSLENQAKADNIELIPINAWNDDVDIISTYLNLVTNAKEMPLAELGEGAEIVLQSTKVGATLAGQEEDSTDDDEESVE
;
A
#
# COMPACT_ATOMS: atom_id res chain seq x y z
N MET A 1 14.38 -22.49 6.89
CA MET A 1 15.12 -21.20 6.91
C MET A 1 14.12 -20.09 7.22
N SER A 2 14.30 -19.28 8.27
CA SER A 2 13.32 -18.24 8.63
C SER A 2 13.27 -17.14 7.56
N LYS A 3 12.13 -16.44 7.39
CA LYS A 3 12.00 -15.31 6.45
C LYS A 3 13.11 -14.26 6.62
N ARG A 4 13.61 -14.12 7.85
CA ARG A 4 14.71 -13.23 8.23
C ARG A 4 16.06 -13.68 7.66
N ASN A 5 16.31 -14.99 7.64
CA ASN A 5 17.55 -15.57 7.11
C ASN A 5 17.57 -15.55 5.58
N LEU A 6 16.41 -15.75 4.92
CA LEU A 6 16.31 -15.65 3.47
C LEU A 6 16.59 -14.21 3.00
N PHE A 7 16.04 -13.22 3.69
CA PHE A 7 16.30 -11.80 3.39
C PHE A 7 17.78 -11.44 3.57
N LEU A 8 18.40 -11.88 4.67
CA LEU A 8 19.82 -11.63 4.94
C LEU A 8 20.72 -12.23 3.86
N ILE A 9 20.43 -13.46 3.43
CA ILE A 9 21.20 -14.16 2.40
C ILE A 9 21.03 -13.47 1.04
N CYS A 10 19.81 -13.09 0.65
CA CYS A 10 19.59 -12.33 -0.58
C CYS A 10 20.32 -10.97 -0.57
N SER A 11 20.34 -10.27 0.56
CA SER A 11 21.07 -9.00 0.70
C SER A 11 22.59 -9.18 0.64
N ILE A 12 23.14 -10.25 1.23
CA ILE A 12 24.57 -10.56 1.18
C ILE A 12 24.99 -10.94 -0.25
N VAL A 13 24.19 -11.72 -0.97
CA VAL A 13 24.47 -12.09 -2.37
C VAL A 13 24.40 -10.87 -3.28
N ALA A 14 23.40 -10.00 -3.11
CA ALA A 14 23.31 -8.75 -3.87
C ALA A 14 24.49 -7.81 -3.59
N PHE A 15 24.92 -7.70 -2.33
CA PHE A 15 26.06 -6.86 -1.94
C PHE A 15 27.40 -7.43 -2.43
N ALA A 16 27.57 -8.76 -2.41
CA ALA A 16 28.75 -9.44 -2.95
C ALA A 16 28.87 -9.27 -4.48
N LEU A 17 27.74 -9.33 -5.20
CA LEU A 17 27.70 -9.02 -6.63
C LEU A 17 28.06 -7.56 -6.90
N LEU A 18 27.60 -6.63 -6.05
CA LEU A 18 27.92 -5.20 -6.14
C LEU A 18 29.42 -4.92 -5.91
N ILE A 19 30.05 -5.55 -4.92
CA ILE A 19 31.50 -5.42 -4.66
C ILE A 19 32.32 -6.01 -5.80
N SER A 20 31.87 -7.11 -6.42
CA SER A 20 32.61 -7.73 -7.53
C SER A 20 32.72 -6.82 -8.77
N GLN A 21 31.79 -5.87 -8.95
CA GLN A 21 31.84 -4.92 -10.07
C GLN A 21 32.71 -3.69 -9.81
N VAL A 22 33.02 -3.36 -8.55
CA VAL A 22 33.86 -2.20 -8.19
C VAL A 22 35.34 -2.42 -8.55
N ASN A 23 35.79 -3.66 -8.71
CA ASN A 23 37.18 -3.99 -9.07
C ASN A 23 37.51 -3.91 -10.58
N MET A 24 36.58 -3.50 -11.45
CA MET A 24 36.85 -3.39 -12.90
C MET A 24 36.88 -1.96 -13.46
N ALA A 25 36.82 -0.92 -12.62
CA ALA A 25 36.83 0.47 -13.06
C ALA A 25 37.92 1.30 -12.37
N GLN A 26 39.19 0.97 -12.62
CA GLN A 26 40.30 1.91 -12.48
C GLN A 26 41.34 1.68 -13.57
N SER A 27 41.22 2.41 -14.67
CA SER A 27 42.36 2.81 -15.49
C SER A 27 42.32 4.34 -15.64
N VAL A 28 43.29 4.97 -14.97
CA VAL A 28 43.63 6.39 -15.11
C VAL A 28 44.50 6.51 -16.34
N ILE A 29 44.13 7.38 -17.28
CA ILE A 29 44.95 7.74 -18.44
C ILE A 29 45.92 8.84 -18.01
N LEU A 30 47.21 8.54 -18.07
CA LEU A 30 48.32 9.51 -18.07
C LEU A 30 48.69 9.79 -19.52
N ILE A 31 48.60 11.05 -19.95
CA ILE A 31 49.21 11.54 -21.19
C ILE A 31 50.34 12.47 -20.75
N GLU A 32 51.58 12.13 -21.11
CA GLU A 32 52.74 12.98 -20.90
C GLU A 32 53.53 13.07 -22.23
N ASP A 33 53.66 14.32 -22.71
CA ASP A 33 54.57 14.92 -23.71
C ASP A 33 54.74 14.26 -25.11
N SER A 34 54.34 14.95 -26.20
CA SER A 34 55.03 16.15 -26.71
C SER A 34 54.37 16.73 -27.99
N VAL A 35 54.11 18.05 -27.95
CA VAL A 35 53.96 19.04 -29.04
C VAL A 35 52.63 19.16 -29.83
N ASP A 36 51.79 20.08 -29.33
CA ASP A 36 51.19 21.28 -29.96
C ASP A 36 50.86 21.32 -31.48
N ASP A 37 49.60 21.72 -31.77
CA ASP A 37 48.98 22.16 -33.05
C ASP A 37 48.04 21.17 -33.79
N VAL A 38 46.94 20.79 -33.11
CA VAL A 38 45.72 20.30 -33.77
C VAL A 38 44.54 21.18 -33.36
N GLN A 39 43.96 21.94 -34.31
CA GLN A 39 42.72 22.68 -34.08
C GLN A 39 41.56 22.05 -34.87
N LYS A 40 40.47 21.76 -34.15
CA LYS A 40 39.23 21.19 -34.70
C LYS A 40 38.25 22.32 -35.02
N PHE A 41 37.77 22.40 -36.26
CA PHE A 41 36.68 23.29 -36.64
C PHE A 41 35.35 22.52 -36.77
N VAL A 42 34.23 23.24 -36.63
CA VAL A 42 32.89 22.71 -36.29
C VAL A 42 32.15 22.03 -37.47
N ASP A 43 32.75 22.05 -38.65
CA ASP A 43 32.21 21.54 -39.93
C ASP A 43 32.82 20.20 -40.38
N GLY A 44 33.60 19.54 -39.50
CA GLY A 44 34.03 18.15 -39.70
C GLY A 44 35.32 17.96 -40.50
N THR A 45 36.00 19.03 -40.87
CA THR A 45 37.32 19.01 -41.49
C THR A 45 38.44 19.11 -40.45
N PHE A 46 39.45 18.25 -40.57
CA PHE A 46 40.70 18.34 -39.80
C PHE A 46 41.78 18.97 -40.69
N SER A 47 42.52 19.94 -40.18
CA SER A 47 43.75 20.42 -40.80
C SER A 47 44.89 20.22 -39.81
N VAL A 48 45.95 19.54 -40.26
CA VAL A 48 47.20 19.36 -39.53
C VAL A 48 48.25 20.19 -40.25
N LYS A 49 48.99 21.04 -39.52
CA LYS A 49 50.14 21.76 -40.05
C LYS A 49 51.38 21.29 -39.31
N GLY A 50 52.18 20.45 -39.96
CA GLY A 50 53.51 20.07 -39.48
C GLY A 50 54.58 20.78 -40.31
N ASN A 51 55.65 21.24 -39.68
CA ASN A 51 56.82 21.78 -40.36
C ASN A 51 57.86 20.65 -40.50
N PHE A 52 57.89 19.99 -41.66
CA PHE A 52 58.84 18.92 -41.92
C PHE A 52 60.03 19.47 -42.69
N THR A 53 61.18 19.55 -42.02
CA THR A 53 62.43 19.99 -42.66
C THR A 53 62.90 18.94 -43.67
N ASN A 54 62.48 19.16 -44.92
CA ASN A 54 62.71 18.40 -46.16
C ASN A 54 61.64 17.35 -46.48
N GLU A 55 61.01 17.52 -47.65
CA GLU A 55 59.97 16.70 -48.29
C GLU A 55 58.51 17.15 -48.07
N VAL A 56 57.72 17.02 -49.15
CA VAL A 56 56.45 17.67 -49.48
C VAL A 56 55.47 17.83 -48.30
N ASP A 57 55.11 19.08 -47.97
CA ASP A 57 54.09 19.37 -46.97
C ASP A 57 52.71 18.89 -47.44
N ILE A 58 52.03 18.10 -46.61
CA ILE A 58 50.61 17.77 -46.79
C ILE A 58 49.80 18.99 -46.35
N VAL A 59 48.98 19.56 -47.24
CA VAL A 59 48.19 20.77 -46.91
C VAL A 59 46.90 20.41 -46.22
N SER A 60 46.23 19.36 -46.71
CA SER A 60 44.97 18.91 -46.13
C SER A 60 44.68 17.44 -46.43
N LEU A 61 43.97 16.84 -45.49
CA LEU A 61 43.34 15.54 -45.62
C LEU A 61 41.84 15.76 -45.41
N THR A 62 41.02 15.43 -46.41
CA THR A 62 39.57 15.62 -46.31
C THR A 62 38.87 14.28 -46.45
N PHE A 63 38.01 13.95 -45.48
CA PHE A 63 37.18 12.76 -45.52
C PHE A 63 35.72 13.19 -45.63
N ALA A 64 35.06 12.82 -46.74
CA ALA A 64 33.67 13.17 -47.00
C ALA A 64 32.91 11.93 -47.49
N GLY A 65 32.00 11.41 -46.67
CA GLY A 65 31.28 10.17 -46.97
C GLY A 65 32.21 8.95 -46.94
N THR A 66 32.37 8.28 -48.08
CA THR A 66 33.21 7.08 -48.28
C THR A 66 34.49 7.37 -49.08
N THR A 67 34.83 8.65 -49.23
CA THR A 67 35.97 9.11 -50.03
C THR A 67 37.00 9.81 -49.14
N LEU A 68 38.26 9.39 -49.28
CA LEU A 68 39.42 10.03 -48.66
C LEU A 68 40.23 10.78 -49.72
N THR A 69 40.37 12.09 -49.56
CA THR A 69 41.15 12.94 -50.48
C THR A 69 42.36 13.51 -49.75
N LEU A 70 43.54 13.33 -50.34
CA LEU A 70 44.81 13.81 -49.82
C LEU A 70 45.37 14.89 -50.75
N THR A 71 45.62 16.10 -50.22
CA THR A 71 46.08 17.25 -51.01
C THR A 71 47.46 17.71 -50.55
N LEU A 72 48.40 17.74 -51.48
CA LEU A 72 49.81 18.10 -51.24
C LEU A 72 50.08 19.56 -51.59
N GLN A 73 51.03 20.21 -50.91
CA GLN A 73 51.31 21.65 -51.06
C GLN A 73 52.00 22.00 -52.37
N SER A 74 52.70 21.03 -52.93
CA SER A 74 53.30 21.09 -54.26
C SER A 74 53.36 19.67 -54.84
N ALA A 75 53.50 19.55 -56.16
CA ALA A 75 53.77 18.26 -56.79
C ALA A 75 55.05 17.64 -56.20
N PRO A 76 55.09 16.31 -55.98
CA PRO A 76 56.29 15.65 -55.52
C PRO A 76 57.42 15.85 -56.53
N ILE A 77 58.62 16.17 -56.04
CA ILE A 77 59.81 16.30 -56.89
C ILE A 77 60.25 14.88 -57.23
N ILE A 78 59.90 14.41 -58.43
CA ILE A 78 60.25 13.08 -58.90
C ILE A 78 61.70 13.10 -59.41
N ASN A 79 62.66 12.82 -58.54
CA ASN A 79 63.97 12.32 -58.94
C ASN A 79 63.94 10.78 -58.89
N ASP A 80 64.77 10.09 -59.67
CA ASP A 80 64.78 8.62 -59.89
C ASP A 80 65.06 7.74 -58.63
N GLN A 81 64.76 8.20 -57.43
CA GLN A 81 64.82 7.43 -56.19
C GLN A 81 63.41 7.26 -55.62
N ASN A 82 63.06 6.02 -55.26
CA ASN A 82 61.78 5.71 -54.61
C ASN A 82 61.68 6.47 -53.29
N HIS A 83 60.64 7.29 -53.13
CA HIS A 83 60.30 7.90 -51.85
C HIS A 83 59.25 7.03 -51.15
N LEU A 84 59.49 6.76 -49.86
CA LEU A 84 58.60 5.93 -49.04
C LEU A 84 57.77 6.88 -48.18
N TYR A 85 56.44 6.79 -48.30
CA TYR A 85 55.53 7.65 -47.54
C TYR A 85 54.73 6.78 -46.57
N GLU A 86 54.91 7.05 -45.28
CA GLU A 86 54.13 6.36 -44.25
C GLU A 86 52.82 7.13 -44.02
N VAL A 87 51.69 6.53 -44.40
CA VAL A 87 50.35 7.10 -44.15
C VAL A 87 49.63 6.20 -43.15
N LEU A 88 49.51 6.67 -41.91
CA LEU A 88 48.79 5.96 -40.86
C LEU A 88 47.31 6.38 -40.87
N LEU A 89 46.42 5.45 -41.23
CA LEU A 89 44.97 5.64 -41.15
C LEU A 89 44.43 4.91 -39.92
N ILE A 90 44.02 5.67 -38.89
CA ILE A 90 43.43 5.11 -37.67
C ILE A 90 41.91 5.19 -37.80
N TRP A 91 41.24 4.04 -37.88
CA TRP A 91 39.78 3.95 -37.77
C TRP A 91 39.42 3.30 -36.44
N ASP A 92 38.95 4.10 -35.48
CA ASP A 92 38.56 3.62 -34.15
C ASP A 92 37.10 3.18 -34.17
N ASN A 93 36.85 1.87 -34.05
CA ASN A 93 35.50 1.34 -33.79
C ASN A 93 35.44 0.37 -32.60
N SER A 94 36.52 0.26 -31.84
CA SER A 94 36.64 -0.38 -30.52
C SER A 94 38.13 -0.51 -30.21
N SER A 95 38.48 -0.28 -28.95
CA SER A 95 39.80 0.05 -28.42
C SER A 95 40.90 -1.03 -28.50
N SER A 96 40.84 -1.98 -29.44
CA SER A 96 41.70 -3.18 -29.40
C SER A 96 42.58 -3.43 -30.63
N TYR A 97 42.30 -2.86 -31.81
CA TYR A 97 43.09 -3.14 -33.02
C TYR A 97 43.27 -1.91 -33.92
N GLN A 98 44.47 -1.75 -34.46
CA GLN A 98 44.84 -0.73 -35.44
C GLN A 98 45.38 -1.41 -36.70
N ASN A 99 45.03 -0.87 -37.86
CA ASN A 99 45.53 -1.37 -39.13
C ASN A 99 46.66 -0.46 -39.63
N LYS A 100 47.84 -1.03 -39.87
CA LYS A 100 48.98 -0.30 -40.41
C LYS A 100 49.25 -0.75 -41.84
N THR A 101 49.26 0.21 -42.76
CA THR A 101 49.55 -0.03 -44.18
C THR A 101 50.69 0.89 -44.60
N GLU A 102 51.77 0.30 -45.10
CA GLU A 102 52.90 1.06 -45.64
C GLU A 102 52.78 1.12 -47.16
N ILE A 103 52.87 2.34 -47.71
CA ILE A 103 52.69 2.61 -49.12
C ILE A 103 54.00 3.21 -49.66
N THR A 104 54.53 2.65 -50.74
CA THR A 104 55.67 3.25 -51.45
C THR A 104 55.16 3.90 -52.72
N VAL A 105 55.56 5.15 -52.97
CA VAL A 105 55.19 5.85 -54.20
C VAL A 105 56.46 6.11 -54.98
N GLY A 106 56.65 5.36 -56.07
CA GLY A 106 57.74 5.52 -57.01
C GLY A 106 57.27 6.14 -58.33
N SER A 107 58.20 6.34 -59.25
CA SER A 107 57.91 6.67 -60.65
C SER A 107 58.48 5.58 -61.53
N LEU A 108 57.69 5.06 -62.46
CA LEU A 108 58.15 4.13 -63.47
C LEU A 108 57.80 4.73 -64.85
N ASN A 109 58.82 5.08 -65.62
CA ASN A 109 58.68 5.69 -66.95
C ASN A 109 57.85 6.99 -66.98
N GLY A 110 57.94 7.82 -65.94
CA GLY A 110 57.28 9.12 -65.86
C GLY A 110 55.81 9.08 -65.44
N GLY A 111 55.26 7.90 -65.12
CA GLY A 111 53.99 7.75 -64.42
C GLY A 111 54.20 7.42 -62.94
N ILE A 112 53.31 7.89 -62.07
CA ILE A 112 53.32 7.56 -60.64
C ILE A 112 52.96 6.08 -60.47
N VAL A 113 53.80 5.33 -59.76
CA VAL A 113 53.55 3.93 -59.37
C VAL A 113 53.44 3.87 -57.86
N ILE A 114 52.33 3.33 -57.36
CA ILE A 114 52.09 3.11 -55.94
C ILE A 114 52.18 1.60 -55.69
N ASP A 115 53.08 1.18 -54.80
CA ASP A 115 53.25 -0.22 -54.41
C ASP A 115 53.00 -0.38 -52.90
N PHE A 116 52.25 -1.42 -52.53
CA PHE A 116 51.86 -1.69 -51.14
C PHE A 116 52.71 -2.83 -50.60
N ILE A 117 53.73 -2.50 -49.82
CA ILE A 117 54.79 -3.48 -49.51
C ILE A 117 54.41 -4.35 -48.30
N ASN A 118 53.75 -3.79 -47.28
CA ASN A 118 53.38 -4.54 -46.08
C ASN A 118 52.05 -4.10 -45.49
N HIS A 119 51.23 -5.09 -45.12
CA HIS A 119 50.00 -4.89 -44.36
C HIS A 119 50.13 -5.62 -43.03
N THR A 120 49.97 -4.89 -41.92
CA THR A 120 50.09 -5.49 -40.59
C THR A 120 48.97 -5.01 -39.69
N VAL A 121 48.23 -5.94 -39.11
CA VAL A 121 47.28 -5.64 -38.03
C VAL A 121 48.07 -5.64 -36.73
N VAL A 122 48.06 -4.50 -36.04
CA VAL A 122 48.66 -4.35 -34.72
C VAL A 122 47.56 -4.17 -33.69
N ASN A 123 47.74 -4.69 -32.48
CA ASN A 123 46.79 -4.45 -31.40
C ASN A 123 46.92 -3.03 -30.85
N GLY A 124 46.04 -2.61 -29.94
CA GLY A 124 46.05 -1.30 -29.29
C GLY A 124 47.33 -0.94 -28.50
N THR A 125 48.31 -1.84 -28.43
CA THR A 125 49.65 -1.62 -27.84
C THR A 125 50.80 -1.66 -28.85
N GLY A 126 50.50 -1.78 -30.16
CA GLY A 126 51.50 -1.80 -31.25
C GLY A 126 52.12 -3.16 -31.57
N GLY A 127 51.67 -4.26 -30.95
CA GLY A 127 52.18 -5.62 -31.22
C GLY A 127 51.49 -6.27 -32.43
N THR A 128 52.25 -6.95 -33.29
CA THR A 128 51.74 -7.64 -34.49
C THR A 128 50.93 -8.90 -34.13
N CYS A 129 49.76 -9.08 -34.75
CA CYS A 129 48.92 -10.27 -34.53
C CYS A 129 49.43 -11.47 -35.36
N SER A 130 49.47 -12.67 -34.77
CA SER A 130 50.16 -13.86 -35.32
C SER A 130 49.42 -14.61 -36.44
N SER A 131 48.23 -14.17 -36.84
CA SER A 131 47.52 -14.69 -38.02
C SER A 131 47.56 -13.63 -39.13
N GLN A 132 48.59 -13.69 -39.97
CA GLN A 132 48.63 -12.88 -41.20
C GLN A 132 47.57 -13.41 -42.17
N PRO A 133 46.62 -12.59 -42.66
CA PRO A 133 45.86 -12.96 -43.84
C PRO A 133 46.82 -13.12 -45.02
N ALA A 134 46.56 -14.10 -45.89
CA ALA A 134 47.33 -14.27 -47.11
C ALA A 134 47.31 -12.96 -47.94
N ALA A 135 48.47 -12.60 -48.50
CA ALA A 135 48.57 -11.47 -49.42
C ALA A 135 47.55 -11.65 -50.56
N ILE A 136 46.63 -10.70 -50.70
CA ILE A 136 45.72 -10.64 -51.83
C ILE A 136 46.49 -9.96 -52.97
N TYR A 137 47.00 -10.74 -53.92
CA TYR A 137 47.58 -10.22 -55.15
C TYR A 137 46.46 -9.83 -56.11
N ASN A 138 46.48 -8.59 -56.61
CA ASN A 138 45.58 -8.15 -57.66
C ASN A 138 46.34 -7.76 -58.94
N THR A 139 45.72 -8.09 -60.07
CA THR A 139 46.22 -7.82 -61.43
C THR A 139 46.02 -6.36 -61.80
N THR A 140 47.09 -5.71 -62.26
CA THR A 140 47.02 -4.41 -62.95
C THR A 140 46.66 -4.62 -64.42
N LEU A 141 45.64 -3.94 -64.92
CA LEU A 141 45.27 -3.96 -66.33
C LEU A 141 45.24 -2.53 -66.86
N VAL A 142 46.04 -2.27 -67.90
CA VAL A 142 46.06 -0.98 -68.59
C VAL A 142 45.07 -1.05 -69.74
N GLN A 143 44.04 -0.21 -69.71
CA GLN A 143 43.07 -0.09 -70.79
C GLN A 143 42.80 1.40 -71.04
N ASP A 144 42.90 1.82 -72.30
CA ASP A 144 42.60 3.20 -72.75
C ASP A 144 43.35 4.33 -72.01
N ASN A 145 44.66 4.16 -71.79
CA ASN A 145 45.52 5.10 -71.04
C ASN A 145 45.06 5.38 -69.59
N GLN A 146 44.19 4.54 -69.04
CA GLN A 146 43.79 4.57 -67.65
C GLN A 146 44.40 3.37 -66.91
N LEU A 147 44.95 3.64 -65.73
CA LEU A 147 45.36 2.61 -64.79
C LEU A 147 44.17 2.32 -63.88
N LYS A 148 43.55 1.13 -64.05
CA LYS A 148 42.44 0.70 -63.20
C LYS A 148 42.95 -0.28 -62.15
N TRP A 149 42.65 0.01 -60.89
CA TRP A 149 42.98 -0.86 -59.76
C TRP A 149 41.70 -1.35 -59.12
N GLU A 150 41.61 -2.67 -58.91
CA GLU A 150 40.55 -3.30 -58.11
C GLU A 150 41.22 -3.89 -56.88
N MET A 151 40.68 -3.65 -55.69
CA MET A 151 41.14 -4.20 -54.42
C MET A 151 39.98 -4.89 -53.69
N ASN A 152 40.20 -6.12 -53.24
CA ASN A 152 39.28 -6.80 -52.34
C ASN A 152 39.74 -6.52 -50.91
N VAL A 153 39.01 -5.67 -50.19
CA VAL A 153 39.30 -5.40 -48.78
C VAL A 153 38.44 -6.34 -47.93
N CYS A 154 39.09 -7.16 -47.11
CA CYS A 154 38.41 -8.00 -46.13
C CYS A 154 38.24 -7.20 -44.85
N LEU A 155 36.99 -6.85 -44.52
CA LEU A 155 36.66 -6.25 -43.21
C LEU A 155 36.18 -7.37 -42.29
N PHE A 156 36.84 -7.51 -41.14
CA PHE A 156 36.38 -8.42 -40.09
C PHE A 156 35.45 -7.64 -39.16
N GLU A 157 34.17 -7.99 -39.15
CA GLU A 157 33.31 -7.73 -38.00
C GLU A 157 33.46 -8.88 -37.01
N ASP A 158 33.44 -8.55 -35.73
CA ASP A 158 33.77 -9.44 -34.61
C ASP A 158 33.02 -10.78 -34.71
N MET A 159 33.76 -11.84 -35.07
CA MET A 159 33.33 -13.25 -35.15
C MET A 159 32.11 -13.58 -36.03
N GLY A 160 32.07 -13.12 -37.28
CA GLY A 160 31.17 -13.61 -38.35
C GLY A 160 31.79 -13.51 -39.75
N ASN A 161 31.28 -14.29 -40.72
CA ASN A 161 31.83 -14.49 -42.09
C ASN A 161 32.47 -13.23 -42.72
N PRO A 162 33.63 -13.36 -43.42
CA PRO A 162 34.30 -12.22 -44.03
C PRO A 162 33.39 -11.52 -45.04
N VAL A 163 33.21 -10.21 -44.86
CA VAL A 163 32.55 -9.36 -45.87
C VAL A 163 33.63 -8.82 -46.79
N TYR A 164 33.59 -9.25 -48.05
CA TYR A 164 34.49 -8.77 -49.08
C TYR A 164 33.90 -7.49 -49.68
N VAL A 165 34.65 -6.39 -49.57
CA VAL A 165 34.29 -5.12 -50.20
C VAL A 165 35.20 -4.93 -51.41
N ASN A 166 34.60 -4.83 -52.60
CA ASN A 166 35.32 -4.45 -53.80
C ASN A 166 35.48 -2.93 -53.82
N ALA A 167 36.73 -2.46 -53.76
CA ALA A 167 37.08 -1.06 -53.97
C ALA A 167 37.72 -0.94 -55.35
N SER A 168 37.17 -0.08 -56.21
CA SER A 168 37.79 0.28 -57.49
C SER A 168 38.19 1.74 -57.45
N ALA A 169 39.43 2.04 -57.83
CA ALA A 169 39.89 3.41 -58.04
C ALA A 169 40.08 3.67 -59.54
N GLN A 170 39.60 4.82 -60.02
CA GLN A 170 39.85 5.31 -61.39
C GLN A 170 40.75 6.54 -61.35
N HIS A 171 41.76 6.55 -62.21
CA HIS A 171 42.63 7.70 -62.44
C HIS A 171 42.35 8.27 -63.84
N SER A 172 42.04 9.56 -63.95
CA SER A 172 41.98 10.26 -65.23
C SER A 172 42.85 11.52 -65.19
N THR A 173 43.83 11.61 -66.08
CA THR A 173 44.60 12.83 -66.32
C THR A 173 43.90 13.69 -67.36
N THR A 174 43.53 14.91 -67.00
CA THR A 174 43.23 15.98 -67.96
C THR A 174 44.45 16.87 -68.10
N GLU A 175 45.06 16.91 -69.28
CA GLU A 175 46.22 17.76 -69.57
C GLU A 175 45.88 19.24 -69.35
N GLY A 176 46.57 19.88 -68.40
CA GLY A 176 46.63 21.34 -68.28
C GLY A 176 46.26 21.91 -66.91
N THR A 177 47.28 22.03 -66.06
CA THR A 177 47.34 22.81 -64.80
C THR A 177 46.55 22.27 -63.60
N SER A 178 47.32 21.79 -62.61
CA SER A 178 46.97 21.14 -61.33
C SER A 178 46.45 19.71 -61.45
N ASP A 179 47.35 18.75 -61.27
CA ASP A 179 47.02 17.34 -61.05
C ASP A 179 46.42 17.20 -59.64
N VAL A 180 45.09 17.15 -59.56
CA VAL A 180 44.37 16.78 -58.33
C VAL A 180 43.92 15.33 -58.49
N LEU A 181 44.35 14.47 -57.58
CA LEU A 181 43.90 13.09 -57.49
C LEU A 181 42.48 13.06 -56.91
N TYR A 182 41.48 12.72 -57.74
CA TYR A 182 40.14 12.39 -57.27
C TYR A 182 40.00 10.86 -57.24
N VAL A 183 39.65 10.30 -56.08
CA VAL A 183 39.35 8.87 -55.93
C VAL A 183 37.88 8.76 -55.53
N ASP A 184 36.99 8.46 -56.47
CA ASP A 184 35.59 8.18 -56.16
C ASP A 184 35.38 6.69 -55.92
N THR A 185 35.04 6.31 -54.69
CA THR A 185 34.74 4.92 -54.30
C THR A 185 33.23 4.68 -54.31
N TYR A 186 32.74 3.77 -55.15
CA TYR A 186 31.32 3.37 -55.18
C TYR A 186 31.13 2.00 -54.49
N LEU A 187 30.34 1.96 -53.42
CA LEU A 187 29.91 0.72 -52.78
C LEU A 187 28.67 0.17 -53.50
N THR A 188 28.80 -0.97 -54.18
CA THR A 188 27.67 -1.70 -54.76
C THR A 188 27.48 -3.03 -54.04
N GLY A 189 26.75 -2.99 -52.93
CA GLY A 189 26.20 -4.18 -52.27
C GLY A 189 24.69 -4.05 -52.19
N GLU A 190 23.96 -5.11 -52.53
CA GLU A 190 22.53 -5.19 -52.22
C GLU A 190 22.37 -5.00 -50.71
N GLY A 191 21.80 -3.87 -50.31
CA GLY A 191 21.70 -3.49 -48.91
C GLY A 191 21.02 -4.58 -48.10
N PRO A 192 21.53 -4.95 -46.91
CA PRO A 192 20.81 -5.87 -46.04
C PRO A 192 19.43 -5.28 -45.80
N VAL A 193 18.40 -6.12 -45.89
CA VAL A 193 17.04 -5.78 -45.49
C VAL A 193 17.13 -5.09 -44.14
N ILE A 194 16.80 -3.79 -44.10
CA ILE A 194 16.69 -3.02 -42.86
C ILE A 194 15.48 -3.62 -42.14
N LEU A 195 15.69 -4.73 -41.44
CA LEU A 195 14.82 -5.11 -40.35
C LEU A 195 14.86 -3.92 -39.38
N PRO A 196 13.70 -3.44 -38.89
CA PRO A 196 13.66 -2.34 -37.93
C PRO A 196 14.69 -2.65 -36.83
N PRO A 197 15.54 -1.69 -36.44
CA PRO A 197 16.70 -1.93 -35.60
C PRO A 197 16.28 -2.85 -34.46
N GLY A 198 16.73 -4.11 -34.54
CA GLY A 198 16.46 -5.07 -33.49
C GLY A 198 16.99 -4.43 -32.23
N ILE A 199 16.15 -4.32 -31.21
CA ILE A 199 16.59 -3.82 -29.91
C ILE A 199 17.59 -4.85 -29.40
N ILE A 200 18.88 -4.64 -29.67
CA ILE A 200 19.96 -5.45 -29.11
C ILE A 200 20.02 -5.00 -27.66
N PHE A 201 19.33 -5.73 -26.80
CA PHE A 201 19.46 -5.57 -25.36
C PHE A 201 20.86 -6.03 -24.97
N ASP A 202 21.81 -5.10 -24.87
CA ASP A 202 23.09 -5.39 -24.26
C ASP A 202 22.88 -5.78 -22.78
N PHE A 203 23.84 -6.53 -22.23
CA PHE A 203 23.75 -7.01 -20.84
C PHE A 203 23.53 -5.86 -19.84
N ASN A 204 24.07 -4.68 -20.12
CA ASN A 204 23.90 -3.47 -19.31
C ASN A 204 22.46 -2.96 -19.33
N THR A 205 21.79 -2.97 -20.47
CA THR A 205 20.37 -2.59 -20.58
C THR A 205 19.50 -3.59 -19.83
N ILE A 206 19.77 -4.89 -19.95
CA ILE A 206 19.04 -5.93 -19.19
C ILE A 206 19.23 -5.73 -17.69
N LEU A 207 20.47 -5.53 -17.24
CA LEU A 207 20.79 -5.32 -15.83
C LEU A 207 20.16 -4.02 -15.29
N SER A 208 20.14 -2.96 -16.09
CA SER A 208 19.50 -1.68 -15.75
C SER A 208 17.98 -1.82 -15.63
N ILE A 209 17.33 -2.54 -16.56
CA ILE A 209 15.90 -2.82 -16.50
C ILE A 209 15.57 -3.67 -15.26
N LEU A 210 16.34 -4.73 -14.99
CA LEU A 210 16.15 -5.58 -13.81
C LEU A 210 16.39 -4.82 -12.51
N GLY A 211 17.45 -4.02 -12.43
CA GLY A 211 17.77 -3.18 -11.28
C GLY A 211 16.67 -2.16 -11.01
N THR A 212 16.16 -1.53 -12.07
CA THR A 212 15.00 -0.64 -12.01
C THR A 212 13.76 -1.36 -11.49
N LEU A 213 13.38 -2.49 -12.10
CA LEU A 213 12.19 -3.23 -11.70
C LEU A 213 12.28 -3.69 -10.25
N LEU A 214 13.47 -4.10 -9.80
CA LEU A 214 13.70 -4.53 -8.43
C LEU A 214 13.61 -3.33 -7.48
N VAL A 215 14.34 -2.25 -7.72
CA VAL A 215 14.39 -1.11 -6.79
C VAL A 215 13.12 -0.28 -6.84
N SER A 216 12.70 0.20 -8.01
CA SER A 216 11.49 1.00 -8.16
C SER A 216 10.23 0.17 -7.89
N GLY A 217 10.22 -1.11 -8.29
CA GLY A 217 9.11 -2.02 -7.98
C GLY A 217 9.00 -2.33 -6.49
N PHE A 218 10.10 -2.67 -5.82
CA PHE A 218 10.08 -2.91 -4.37
C PHE A 218 9.74 -1.63 -3.58
N ALA A 219 10.33 -0.50 -3.98
CA ALA A 219 10.05 0.79 -3.35
C ALA A 219 8.58 1.18 -3.50
N GLY A 220 8.03 1.08 -4.72
CA GLY A 220 6.63 1.36 -5.00
C GLY A 220 5.70 0.44 -4.21
N TYR A 221 5.91 -0.87 -4.28
CA TYR A 221 5.13 -1.86 -3.52
C TYR A 221 5.13 -1.54 -2.01
N THR A 222 6.30 -1.22 -1.45
CA THR A 222 6.45 -0.88 -0.04
C THR A 222 5.71 0.40 0.31
N MET A 223 5.81 1.44 -0.52
CA MET A 223 5.13 2.72 -0.32
C MET A 223 3.60 2.59 -0.40
N GLY A 224 3.09 1.81 -1.35
CA GLY A 224 1.67 1.48 -1.45
C GLY A 224 1.15 0.74 -0.21
N SER A 225 1.90 -0.27 0.24
CA SER A 225 1.57 -1.05 1.44
C SER A 225 1.60 -0.20 2.72
N ILE A 226 2.62 0.65 2.86
CA ILE A 226 2.78 1.60 3.97
C ILE A 226 1.60 2.57 4.03
N SER A 227 1.13 3.05 2.88
CA SER A 227 0.01 4.00 2.80
C SER A 227 -1.27 3.37 3.39
N VAL A 228 -1.57 2.12 3.05
CA VAL A 228 -2.68 1.36 3.64
C VAL A 228 -2.49 1.21 5.15
N TYR A 229 -1.30 0.81 5.61
CA TYR A 229 -0.99 0.67 7.03
C TYR A 229 -1.14 1.99 7.81
N PHE A 230 -0.74 3.11 7.20
CA PHE A 230 -0.90 4.44 7.76
C PHE A 230 -2.38 4.82 7.95
N PHE A 231 -3.21 4.50 6.96
CA PHE A 231 -4.65 4.74 7.02
C PHE A 231 -5.35 3.86 8.07
N THR A 232 -4.89 2.64 8.28
CA THR A 232 -5.63 1.61 9.02
C THR A 232 -5.12 1.29 10.42
N THR A 233 -3.93 1.73 10.85
CA THR A 233 -3.38 1.36 12.17
C THR A 233 -3.19 2.55 13.11
N ASN A 234 -3.41 2.37 14.42
CA ASN A 234 -3.38 3.46 15.41
C ASN A 234 -1.99 3.81 15.97
N ILE A 235 -0.94 3.07 15.61
CA ILE A 235 0.30 3.11 16.39
C ILE A 235 1.12 4.36 16.08
N ARG A 236 0.95 5.42 16.90
CA ARG A 236 1.61 6.73 16.79
C ARG A 236 3.14 6.64 16.70
N SER A 237 3.76 5.72 17.45
CA SER A 237 5.20 5.45 17.37
C SER A 237 5.61 4.79 16.05
N LYS A 238 4.76 3.93 15.49
CA LYS A 238 4.99 3.35 14.17
C LYS A 238 4.71 4.36 13.07
N GLN A 239 3.79 5.32 13.23
CA GLN A 239 3.50 6.28 12.15
C GLN A 239 4.70 7.14 11.77
N ASN A 240 5.47 7.63 12.75
CA ASN A 240 6.70 8.37 12.45
C ASN A 240 7.72 7.47 11.76
N ASN A 241 7.89 6.22 12.24
CA ASN A 241 8.77 5.25 11.60
C ASN A 241 8.29 4.85 10.20
N THR A 242 6.99 4.80 9.97
CA THR A 242 6.36 4.44 8.70
C THR A 242 6.53 5.57 7.69
N ILE A 243 6.33 6.83 8.09
CA ILE A 243 6.60 8.00 7.24
C ILE A 243 8.10 8.07 6.94
N PHE A 244 8.95 7.91 7.96
CA PHE A 244 10.41 7.88 7.79
C PHE A 244 10.84 6.77 6.83
N MET A 245 10.31 5.55 6.98
CA MET A 245 10.58 4.44 6.06
C MET A 245 10.09 4.73 4.65
N ALA A 246 8.92 5.34 4.47
CA ALA A 246 8.44 5.74 3.15
C ALA A 246 9.35 6.78 2.49
N VAL A 247 9.76 7.81 3.23
CA VAL A 247 10.68 8.85 2.76
C VAL A 247 12.06 8.24 2.44
N PHE A 248 12.56 7.36 3.30
CA PHE A 248 13.84 6.68 3.10
C PHE A 248 13.82 5.78 1.86
N VAL A 249 12.75 4.98 1.67
CA VAL A 249 12.56 4.13 0.50
C VAL A 249 12.45 4.97 -0.78
N LEU A 250 11.75 6.11 -0.72
CA LEU A 250 11.65 7.03 -1.85
C LEU A 250 13.00 7.67 -2.18
N ALA A 251 13.74 8.13 -1.17
CA ALA A 251 15.07 8.71 -1.34
C ALA A 251 16.05 7.69 -1.94
N LEU A 252 16.02 6.44 -1.47
CA LEU A 252 16.82 5.36 -2.02
C LEU A 252 16.45 5.07 -3.48
N ALA A 253 15.15 5.04 -3.80
CA ALA A 253 14.69 4.87 -5.17
C ALA A 253 15.18 6.01 -6.07
N VAL A 254 15.06 7.26 -5.64
CA VAL A 254 15.56 8.43 -6.40
C VAL A 254 17.08 8.35 -6.58
N LEU A 255 17.83 8.03 -5.53
CA LEU A 255 19.29 7.95 -5.59
C LEU A 255 19.76 6.86 -6.56
N VAL A 256 19.17 5.66 -6.50
CA VAL A 256 19.46 4.58 -7.46
C VAL A 256 19.09 5.01 -8.87
N ASN A 257 17.95 5.67 -9.05
CA ASN A 257 17.56 6.18 -10.37
C ASN A 257 18.60 7.19 -10.89
N VAL A 258 18.98 8.21 -10.12
CA VAL A 258 19.99 9.20 -10.53
C VAL A 258 21.32 8.55 -10.89
N TRP A 259 21.73 7.48 -10.19
CA TRP A 259 22.98 6.78 -10.46
C TRP A 259 22.99 6.07 -11.83
N PHE A 260 21.85 5.51 -12.27
CA PHE A 260 21.76 4.70 -13.48
C PHE A 260 21.33 5.47 -14.74
N TRP A 261 21.18 6.80 -14.67
CA TRP A 261 20.50 7.55 -15.74
C TRP A 261 21.44 8.09 -16.82
N ILE A 262 21.25 7.58 -18.04
CA ILE A 262 21.90 8.07 -19.26
C ILE A 262 20.87 8.64 -20.25
N THR A 263 19.55 8.31 -20.16
CA THR A 263 18.54 8.79 -21.13
C THR A 263 17.17 9.20 -20.54
N PRO A 264 16.50 10.25 -21.07
CA PRO A 264 15.18 10.71 -20.61
C PRO A 264 14.04 9.68 -20.68
N TRP A 265 14.12 8.68 -21.56
CA TRP A 265 13.07 7.68 -21.71
C TRP A 265 13.03 6.68 -20.54
N GLN A 266 14.21 6.31 -20.02
CA GLN A 266 14.32 5.44 -18.85
C GLN A 266 13.66 6.07 -17.62
N ILE A 267 13.69 7.40 -17.51
CA ILE A 267 12.99 8.16 -16.46
C ILE A 267 11.50 7.86 -16.43
N LEU A 268 10.85 8.04 -17.58
CA LEU A 268 9.41 7.88 -17.71
C LEU A 268 9.00 6.44 -17.44
N TRP A 269 9.78 5.47 -17.92
CA TRP A 269 9.57 4.07 -17.63
C TRP A 269 9.65 3.78 -16.12
N ASN A 270 10.65 4.30 -15.43
CA ASN A 270 10.88 4.05 -14.01
C ASN A 270 9.77 4.67 -13.16
N ILE A 271 9.30 5.86 -13.53
CA ILE A 271 8.14 6.51 -12.93
C ILE A 271 6.88 5.64 -13.13
N ALA A 272 6.65 5.14 -14.35
CA ALA A 272 5.49 4.29 -14.63
C ALA A 272 5.53 2.99 -13.82
N VAL A 273 6.68 2.31 -13.76
CA VAL A 273 6.91 1.10 -12.94
C VAL A 273 6.65 1.40 -11.47
N LEU A 274 7.17 2.52 -10.95
CA LEU A 274 6.96 2.94 -9.57
C LEU A 274 5.45 3.10 -9.26
N PHE A 275 4.71 3.83 -10.09
CA PHE A 275 3.26 4.03 -9.87
C PHE A 275 2.45 2.73 -9.97
N LEU A 276 2.79 1.85 -10.91
CA LEU A 276 2.17 0.52 -11.01
C LEU A 276 2.45 -0.30 -9.75
N ALA A 277 3.69 -0.28 -9.26
CA ALA A 277 4.07 -0.98 -8.05
C ALA A 277 3.42 -0.39 -6.79
N VAL A 278 3.29 0.93 -6.68
CA VAL A 278 2.53 1.61 -5.61
C VAL A 278 1.08 1.15 -5.61
N THR A 279 0.44 1.14 -6.79
CA THR A 279 -0.95 0.69 -6.93
C THR A 279 -1.08 -0.77 -6.54
N PHE A 280 -0.17 -1.64 -7.01
CA PHE A 280 -0.16 -3.06 -6.67
C PHE A 280 0.05 -3.31 -5.17
N GLY A 281 1.02 -2.63 -4.54
CA GLY A 281 1.26 -2.74 -3.10
C GLY A 281 0.09 -2.24 -2.26
N TYR A 282 -0.55 -1.14 -2.69
CA TYR A 282 -1.78 -0.64 -2.06
C TYR A 282 -2.92 -1.65 -2.15
N MET A 283 -3.17 -2.22 -3.34
CA MET A 283 -4.19 -3.24 -3.55
C MET A 283 -3.95 -4.49 -2.70
N TRP A 284 -2.69 -4.95 -2.66
CA TRP A 284 -2.29 -6.13 -1.90
C TRP A 284 -2.47 -5.93 -0.40
N ALA A 285 -1.99 -4.80 0.14
CA ALA A 285 -2.16 -4.49 1.56
C ALA A 285 -3.63 -4.28 1.93
N THR A 286 -4.42 -3.64 1.06
CA THR A 286 -5.87 -3.49 1.25
C THR A 286 -6.54 -4.87 1.34
N ARG A 287 -6.23 -5.77 0.41
CA ARG A 287 -6.71 -7.17 0.45
C ARG A 287 -6.27 -7.87 1.74
N GLY A 288 -5.04 -7.66 2.19
CA GLY A 288 -4.52 -8.21 3.44
C GLY A 288 -5.32 -7.79 4.67
N ILE A 289 -5.67 -6.49 4.77
CA ILE A 289 -6.47 -5.97 5.88
C ILE A 289 -7.91 -6.47 5.83
N MET A 290 -8.50 -6.53 4.63
CA MET A 290 -9.86 -7.03 4.46
C MET A 290 -9.98 -8.53 4.75
N ASN A 291 -8.87 -9.26 4.68
CA ASN A 291 -8.82 -10.68 5.05
C ASN A 291 -8.48 -10.91 6.53
N LEU A 292 -8.37 -9.85 7.34
CA LEU A 292 -8.23 -10.02 8.79
C LEU A 292 -9.49 -10.68 9.33
N LYS A 293 -9.31 -11.88 9.89
CA LYS A 293 -10.36 -12.56 10.62
C LYS A 293 -10.43 -12.00 12.03
N PHE A 294 -11.66 -11.85 12.52
CA PHE A 294 -11.90 -11.60 13.92
C PHE A 294 -12.13 -12.97 14.57
N ASP A 295 -11.02 -13.65 14.82
CA ASP A 295 -11.06 -14.93 15.52
C ASP A 295 -11.10 -14.63 17.01
N SER A 296 -12.26 -14.91 17.61
CA SER A 296 -12.39 -14.97 19.06
C SER A 296 -11.61 -16.16 19.57
N PRO A 297 -10.49 -15.99 20.31
CA PRO A 297 -9.80 -17.12 20.90
C PRO A 297 -10.79 -17.84 21.82
N LEU A 298 -11.05 -19.09 21.49
CA LEU A 298 -11.91 -19.97 22.26
C LEU A 298 -11.02 -20.76 23.22
N PRO A 299 -11.34 -20.82 24.53
CA PRO A 299 -10.71 -21.79 25.41
C PRO A 299 -11.04 -23.21 24.92
N GLU A 300 -10.02 -24.06 24.74
CA GLU A 300 -10.18 -25.44 24.24
C GLU A 300 -10.83 -26.37 25.27
N ASN A 301 -10.71 -26.08 26.56
CA ASN A 301 -11.33 -26.87 27.64
C ASN A 301 -11.75 -25.93 28.77
N LEU A 302 -13.04 -25.97 29.14
CA LEU A 302 -13.55 -25.29 30.32
C LEU A 302 -14.01 -26.35 31.32
N PRO A 303 -13.37 -26.47 32.49
CA PRO A 303 -13.96 -27.26 33.57
C PRO A 303 -15.27 -26.58 33.98
N ILE A 304 -16.33 -27.37 34.06
CA ILE A 304 -17.65 -26.91 34.44
C ILE A 304 -17.93 -27.46 35.84
N ASP A 305 -17.93 -26.59 36.83
CA ASP A 305 -18.42 -26.89 38.17
C ASP A 305 -19.82 -26.26 38.31
N THR A 306 -20.86 -27.09 38.16
CA THR A 306 -22.28 -26.67 38.12
C THR A 306 -23.05 -27.01 39.39
N ASP A 307 -22.38 -27.40 40.48
CA ASP A 307 -23.08 -27.89 41.67
C ASP A 307 -23.82 -26.76 42.42
N GLU A 308 -23.44 -25.49 42.20
CA GLU A 308 -24.12 -24.32 42.76
C GLU A 308 -24.99 -23.60 41.71
N ASP A 309 -26.22 -23.22 42.12
CA ASP A 309 -27.13 -22.41 41.30
C ASP A 309 -26.64 -20.96 41.23
N ARG A 310 -25.77 -20.66 40.26
CA ARG A 310 -25.20 -19.33 40.06
C ARG A 310 -25.82 -18.63 38.86
N SER A 311 -26.33 -17.44 39.12
CA SER A 311 -26.88 -16.57 38.08
C SER A 311 -25.87 -15.54 37.61
N ALA A 312 -25.86 -15.26 36.31
CA ALA A 312 -25.02 -14.25 35.68
C ALA A 312 -25.83 -13.29 34.82
N LEU A 313 -25.46 -12.02 34.81
CA LEU A 313 -25.99 -11.00 33.91
C LEU A 313 -24.92 -10.61 32.89
N VAL A 314 -25.22 -10.83 31.61
CA VAL A 314 -24.40 -10.40 30.48
C VAL A 314 -25.02 -9.16 29.86
N ILE A 315 -24.26 -8.08 29.74
CA ILE A 315 -24.73 -6.81 29.15
C ILE A 315 -24.21 -6.75 27.72
N LEU A 316 -25.11 -7.00 26.77
CA LEU A 316 -24.78 -7.08 25.35
C LEU A 316 -25.01 -5.74 24.66
N SER A 317 -23.96 -5.19 24.07
CA SER A 317 -23.98 -3.90 23.36
C SER A 317 -23.20 -3.96 22.05
N LYS A 318 -23.33 -2.92 21.21
CA LYS A 318 -22.60 -2.83 19.93
C LYS A 318 -21.08 -2.96 20.13
N GLY A 319 -20.55 -2.31 21.15
CA GLY A 319 -19.12 -2.26 21.41
C GLY A 319 -18.38 -1.24 20.55
N GLU A 320 -17.58 -0.42 21.20
CA GLU A 320 -16.55 0.37 20.54
C GLU A 320 -15.23 0.23 21.30
N ALA A 321 -14.15 0.07 20.53
CA ALA A 321 -12.83 -0.06 21.11
C ALA A 321 -12.37 1.24 21.76
N GLU A 322 -11.75 1.15 22.94
CA GLU A 322 -11.14 2.29 23.66
C GLU A 322 -10.13 3.04 22.77
N GLU A 323 -9.45 2.29 21.89
CA GLU A 323 -8.58 2.80 20.86
C GLU A 323 -9.11 2.39 19.48
N TYR A 324 -8.82 3.21 18.46
CA TYR A 324 -9.23 2.91 17.09
C TYR A 324 -8.78 1.50 16.66
N ASN A 325 -9.76 0.66 16.35
CA ASN A 325 -9.58 -0.72 15.89
C ASN A 325 -10.24 -0.90 14.51
N PRO A 326 -9.48 -1.23 13.44
CA PRO A 326 -10.05 -1.43 12.11
C PRO A 326 -10.96 -2.67 12.02
N LEU A 327 -10.83 -3.64 12.93
CA LEU A 327 -11.53 -4.92 12.78
C LEU A 327 -13.06 -4.78 12.81
N ALA A 328 -13.60 -3.84 13.59
CA ALA A 328 -15.03 -3.54 13.61
C ALA A 328 -15.56 -3.14 12.22
N LEU A 329 -14.81 -2.30 11.50
CA LEU A 329 -15.20 -1.86 10.17
C LEU A 329 -14.98 -2.96 9.12
N VAL A 330 -13.94 -3.80 9.27
CA VAL A 330 -13.75 -5.00 8.43
C VAL A 330 -14.94 -5.96 8.57
N ARG A 331 -15.41 -6.20 9.81
CA ARG A 331 -16.61 -7.00 10.10
C ARG A 331 -17.85 -6.43 9.41
N LYS A 332 -18.10 -5.12 9.55
CA LYS A 332 -19.22 -4.44 8.86
C LYS A 332 -19.15 -4.66 7.34
N TYR A 333 -17.97 -4.51 6.73
CA TYR A 333 -17.81 -4.77 5.30
C TYR A 333 -18.08 -6.24 4.94
N HIS A 334 -17.57 -7.23 5.67
CA HIS A 334 -17.92 -8.63 5.38
C HIS A 334 -19.43 -8.85 5.42
N LYS A 335 -20.12 -8.32 6.44
CA LYS A 335 -21.58 -8.45 6.51
C LYS A 335 -22.29 -7.76 5.35
N GLN A 336 -21.82 -6.59 4.93
CA GLN A 336 -22.36 -5.91 3.73
C GLN A 336 -22.17 -6.76 2.46
N ALA A 337 -21.01 -7.42 2.30
CA ALA A 337 -20.78 -8.31 1.15
C ALA A 337 -21.70 -9.54 1.19
N GLU A 338 -21.87 -10.15 2.37
CA GLU A 338 -22.72 -11.33 2.57
C GLU A 338 -24.20 -11.02 2.30
N THR A 339 -24.66 -9.83 2.70
CA THR A 339 -26.06 -9.40 2.60
C THR A 339 -26.39 -8.64 1.31
N GLY A 340 -25.41 -8.47 0.42
CA GLY A 340 -25.61 -7.77 -0.86
C GLY A 340 -25.77 -6.26 -0.77
N VAL A 341 -25.47 -5.64 0.38
CA VAL A 341 -25.45 -4.17 0.53
C VAL A 341 -24.34 -3.59 -0.30
N SER A 342 -24.64 -2.49 -1.00
CA SER A 342 -23.63 -1.76 -1.77
C SER A 342 -22.48 -1.30 -0.89
N GLN A 343 -21.30 -1.84 -1.15
CA GLN A 343 -20.08 -1.38 -0.50
C GLN A 343 -19.48 -0.21 -1.26
N LYS A 344 -18.83 0.69 -0.50
CA LYS A 344 -17.83 1.57 -1.09
C LYS A 344 -16.80 0.73 -1.85
N ARG A 345 -16.32 1.24 -2.98
CA ARG A 345 -15.32 0.55 -3.83
C ARG A 345 -14.18 0.04 -2.95
N LYS A 346 -13.77 -1.22 -3.11
CA LYS A 346 -12.76 -1.89 -2.26
C LYS A 346 -11.48 -1.06 -2.10
N LEU A 347 -11.04 -0.38 -3.16
CA LEU A 347 -9.86 0.49 -3.14
C LEU A 347 -10.01 1.77 -2.29
N ALA A 348 -11.23 2.20 -1.99
CA ALA A 348 -11.49 3.37 -1.15
C ALA A 348 -11.64 3.01 0.34
N GLN A 349 -11.74 1.72 0.70
CA GLN A 349 -11.95 1.28 2.08
C GLN A 349 -10.87 1.81 3.05
N PRO A 350 -9.55 1.80 2.75
CA PRO A 350 -8.52 2.42 3.60
C PRO A 350 -8.81 3.88 3.98
N ILE A 351 -9.42 4.65 3.07
CA ILE A 351 -9.76 6.05 3.35
C ILE A 351 -10.87 6.14 4.41
N GLU A 352 -11.82 5.21 4.40
CA GLU A 352 -12.89 5.13 5.40
C GLU A 352 -12.36 4.73 6.78
N PHE A 353 -11.44 3.76 6.83
CA PHE A 353 -10.68 3.44 8.05
C PHE A 353 -9.99 4.70 8.62
N PHE A 354 -9.36 5.50 7.75
CA PHE A 354 -8.71 6.74 8.15
C PHE A 354 -9.71 7.80 8.65
N LYS A 355 -10.90 7.89 8.05
CA LYS A 355 -11.97 8.80 8.54
C LYS A 355 -12.37 8.42 9.95
N VAL A 356 -12.72 7.16 10.21
CA VAL A 356 -13.10 6.67 11.55
C VAL A 356 -11.96 6.93 12.55
N LYS A 357 -10.72 6.62 12.17
CA LYS A 357 -9.53 6.92 12.98
C LYS A 357 -9.40 8.41 13.35
N ARG A 358 -9.75 9.33 12.45
CA ARG A 358 -9.76 10.78 12.75
C ARG A 358 -10.86 11.16 13.73
N LYS A 359 -12.04 10.51 13.66
CA LYS A 359 -13.13 10.71 14.64
C LYS A 359 -12.67 10.33 16.05
N TYR A 360 -12.09 9.15 16.21
CA TYR A 360 -11.50 8.69 17.49
C TYR A 360 -10.47 9.68 18.05
N ARG A 361 -9.55 10.17 17.21
CA ARG A 361 -8.57 11.17 17.62
C ARG A 361 -9.19 12.48 18.06
N HIS A 362 -10.30 12.87 17.44
CA HIS A 362 -11.01 14.07 17.83
C HIS A 362 -11.65 13.92 19.20
N ILE A 363 -12.38 12.82 19.44
CA ILE A 363 -12.99 12.49 20.74
C ILE A 363 -11.94 12.45 21.85
N MET A 364 -10.82 11.78 21.58
CA MET A 364 -9.69 11.73 22.51
C MET A 364 -9.14 13.13 22.84
N LYS A 365 -9.10 14.02 21.85
CA LYS A 365 -8.61 15.41 22.02
C LYS A 365 -9.63 16.29 22.74
N SER A 366 -10.93 16.12 22.48
CA SER A 366 -11.99 16.92 23.13
C SER A 366 -12.17 16.52 24.60
N GLN A 367 -11.99 15.24 24.93
CA GLN A 367 -12.03 14.76 26.32
C GLN A 367 -10.79 15.13 27.12
N SER A 368 -9.64 15.24 26.45
CA SER A 368 -8.46 15.85 27.06
C SER A 368 -8.56 17.37 26.98
N GLU A 369 -9.39 17.98 27.84
CA GLU A 369 -9.19 19.40 28.25
C GLU A 369 -7.81 19.61 28.91
N LEU A 370 -7.12 18.51 29.14
CA LEU A 370 -5.90 18.36 29.87
C LEU A 370 -4.66 18.75 29.06
N THR A 371 -3.65 19.23 29.78
CA THR A 371 -2.38 19.71 29.23
C THR A 371 -1.66 18.64 28.41
N ILE A 372 -0.66 19.03 27.60
CA ILE A 372 0.17 18.08 26.82
C ILE A 372 0.77 16.98 27.72
N GLU A 373 1.00 17.28 29.00
CA GLU A 373 1.52 16.34 30.00
C GLU A 373 0.50 15.27 30.36
N ASP A 374 -0.75 15.64 30.59
CA ASP A 374 -1.82 14.69 30.89
C ASP A 374 -2.11 13.75 29.72
N ILE A 375 -2.01 14.22 28.47
CA ILE A 375 -2.14 13.35 27.29
C ILE A 375 -1.01 12.29 27.23
N LYS A 376 0.18 12.61 27.77
CA LYS A 376 1.30 11.66 27.85
C LYS A 376 1.10 10.64 28.97
N VAL A 377 0.52 11.05 30.10
CA VAL A 377 0.32 10.21 31.29
C VAL A 377 -0.96 9.38 31.16
N ASN A 378 -2.08 10.06 30.95
CA ASN A 378 -3.42 9.49 30.81
C ASN A 378 -3.78 9.47 29.33
N LYS A 379 -3.38 8.42 28.60
CA LYS A 379 -3.79 8.23 27.20
C LYS A 379 -5.33 8.30 27.13
N PRO A 380 -5.94 9.38 26.63
CA PRO A 380 -7.40 9.48 26.59
C PRO A 380 -7.92 8.35 25.69
N LYS A 381 -9.01 7.72 26.12
CA LYS A 381 -9.63 6.56 25.50
C LYS A 381 -11.08 6.88 25.18
N ASN A 382 -11.62 6.25 24.15
CA ASN A 382 -13.06 6.29 23.93
C ASN A 382 -13.79 5.78 25.19
N PRO A 383 -14.78 6.52 25.73
CA PRO A 383 -15.40 6.21 27.00
C PRO A 383 -16.37 5.03 26.94
N TYR A 384 -16.70 4.51 25.75
CA TYR A 384 -17.73 3.49 25.54
C TYR A 384 -17.62 2.31 26.53
N ARG A 385 -16.43 1.69 26.62
CA ARG A 385 -16.20 0.57 27.55
C ARG A 385 -16.31 0.99 29.02
N LYS A 386 -15.83 2.19 29.35
CA LYS A 386 -15.92 2.71 30.72
C LYS A 386 -17.39 2.87 31.12
N ILE A 387 -18.21 3.42 30.24
CA ILE A 387 -19.65 3.61 30.49
C ILE A 387 -20.39 2.27 30.54
N ALA A 388 -20.06 1.33 29.65
CA ALA A 388 -20.61 -0.03 29.70
C ALA A 388 -20.32 -0.71 31.05
N ARG A 389 -19.11 -0.51 31.59
CA ARG A 389 -18.73 -0.95 32.93
C ARG A 389 -19.50 -0.25 34.02
N GLU A 390 -19.64 1.06 33.95
CA GLU A 390 -20.41 1.85 34.93
C GLU A 390 -21.89 1.40 34.95
N ILE A 391 -22.47 1.06 33.79
CA ILE A 391 -23.80 0.44 33.72
C ILE A 391 -23.80 -0.91 34.46
N ALA A 392 -22.79 -1.77 34.23
CA ALA A 392 -22.66 -3.06 34.91
C ALA A 392 -22.56 -2.91 36.43
N GLU A 393 -21.67 -2.04 36.91
CA GLU A 393 -21.46 -1.75 38.33
C GLU A 393 -22.72 -1.17 39.00
N LYS A 394 -23.48 -0.32 38.29
CA LYS A 394 -24.75 0.19 38.79
C LYS A 394 -25.83 -0.88 38.87
N LEU A 395 -25.89 -1.80 37.91
CA LEU A 395 -26.80 -2.95 37.95
C LEU A 395 -26.43 -3.92 39.07
N GLU A 396 -25.13 -4.09 39.36
CA GLU A 396 -24.61 -4.88 40.48
C GLU A 396 -25.00 -4.27 41.83
N SER A 397 -24.81 -2.97 41.99
CA SER A 397 -25.18 -2.26 43.23
C SER A 397 -26.68 -2.14 43.47
N SER A 398 -27.52 -2.42 42.46
CA SER A 398 -28.99 -2.32 42.55
C SER A 398 -29.67 -3.53 43.22
N PHE A 399 -28.91 -4.38 43.93
CA PHE A 399 -29.38 -5.53 44.73
C PHE A 399 -30.10 -6.64 43.95
N LEU A 400 -29.81 -6.81 42.65
CA LEU A 400 -30.24 -8.04 41.98
C LEU A 400 -29.44 -9.24 42.52
N THR A 401 -30.07 -10.42 42.54
CA THR A 401 -29.48 -11.67 43.06
C THR A 401 -28.45 -12.30 42.12
N PHE A 402 -27.92 -11.55 41.13
CA PHE A 402 -26.91 -12.08 40.22
C PHE A 402 -25.57 -12.21 40.94
N ASN A 403 -24.93 -13.36 40.73
CA ASN A 403 -23.61 -13.64 41.30
C ASN A 403 -22.49 -13.01 40.45
N MET A 404 -22.77 -12.72 39.18
CA MET A 404 -21.78 -12.32 38.19
C MET A 404 -22.35 -11.31 37.20
N TYR A 405 -21.52 -10.34 36.83
CA TYR A 405 -21.82 -9.32 35.82
C TYR A 405 -20.70 -9.30 34.78
N GLN A 406 -21.05 -9.25 33.50
CA GLN A 406 -20.08 -9.26 32.41
C GLN A 406 -20.55 -8.43 31.23
N GLU A 407 -19.73 -7.50 30.76
CA GLU A 407 -19.93 -6.79 29.51
C GLU A 407 -19.67 -7.73 28.32
N ALA A 408 -20.44 -7.60 27.25
CA ALA A 408 -20.24 -8.27 25.97
C ALA A 408 -20.42 -7.29 24.81
N PHE A 409 -19.56 -7.41 23.80
CA PHE A 409 -19.47 -6.47 22.69
C PHE A 409 -19.50 -7.19 21.34
N VAL A 410 -20.25 -6.67 20.37
CA VAL A 410 -20.29 -7.24 19.01
C VAL A 410 -19.06 -6.85 18.20
N ASN A 411 -18.63 -5.60 18.30
CA ASN A 411 -17.54 -5.06 17.49
C ASN A 411 -16.22 -4.98 18.24
N ASP A 412 -16.16 -5.55 19.45
CA ASP A 412 -15.01 -5.44 20.33
C ASP A 412 -14.93 -6.61 21.34
N TRP A 413 -13.94 -6.59 22.23
CA TRP A 413 -13.69 -7.63 23.22
C TRP A 413 -14.12 -7.25 24.64
N PRO A 414 -14.68 -8.17 25.44
CA PRO A 414 -14.96 -9.57 25.08
C PRO A 414 -16.17 -9.71 24.16
N THR A 415 -16.10 -10.66 23.23
CA THR A 415 -17.22 -11.01 22.35
C THR A 415 -18.32 -11.76 23.09
N MET A 416 -19.49 -11.92 22.46
CA MET A 416 -20.64 -12.56 23.11
C MET A 416 -20.32 -13.99 23.57
N ASN A 417 -19.71 -14.78 22.69
CA ASN A 417 -19.27 -16.14 23.03
C ASN A 417 -18.24 -16.16 24.18
N GLN A 418 -17.29 -15.22 24.23
CA GLN A 418 -16.31 -15.15 25.31
C GLN A 418 -16.94 -14.76 26.64
N ALA A 419 -17.86 -13.81 26.62
CA ALA A 419 -18.61 -13.44 27.82
C ALA A 419 -19.39 -14.65 28.36
N LEU A 420 -20.10 -15.37 27.49
CA LEU A 420 -20.82 -16.58 27.89
C LEU A 420 -19.89 -17.68 28.41
N LEU A 421 -18.81 -18.01 27.69
CA LEU A 421 -17.83 -19.00 28.12
C LEU A 421 -17.17 -18.62 29.45
N SER A 422 -16.87 -17.34 29.64
CA SER A 422 -16.36 -16.81 30.91
C SER A 422 -17.35 -17.02 32.05
N MET A 423 -18.64 -16.75 31.83
CA MET A 423 -19.68 -16.99 32.85
C MET A 423 -19.89 -18.49 33.14
N ILE A 424 -19.98 -19.31 32.10
CA ILE A 424 -20.17 -20.77 32.23
C ILE A 424 -19.00 -21.40 32.99
N SER A 425 -17.75 -21.02 32.66
CA SER A 425 -16.55 -21.53 33.36
C SER A 425 -16.44 -21.10 34.82
N ARG A 426 -17.16 -20.05 35.21
CA ARG A 426 -17.29 -19.61 36.61
C ARG A 426 -18.47 -20.28 37.34
N GLY A 427 -19.12 -21.25 36.70
CA GLY A 427 -20.23 -22.03 37.24
C GLY A 427 -21.61 -21.42 37.01
N ALA A 428 -21.76 -20.45 36.10
CA ALA A 428 -23.08 -19.88 35.82
C ALA A 428 -23.97 -20.90 35.09
N ASN A 429 -25.12 -21.24 35.69
CA ASN A 429 -26.14 -22.10 35.08
C ASN A 429 -27.42 -21.32 34.69
N LYS A 430 -27.57 -20.08 35.15
CA LYS A 430 -28.66 -19.16 34.79
C LYS A 430 -28.11 -17.85 34.26
N ILE A 431 -28.08 -17.70 32.95
CA ILE A 431 -27.51 -16.51 32.31
C ILE A 431 -28.64 -15.64 31.78
N THR A 432 -28.69 -14.37 32.18
CA THR A 432 -29.60 -13.37 31.60
C THR A 432 -28.79 -12.41 30.74
N ILE A 433 -29.29 -12.13 29.53
CA ILE A 433 -28.68 -11.20 28.58
C ILE A 433 -29.52 -9.92 28.54
N LEU A 434 -28.96 -8.82 29.04
CA LEU A 434 -29.51 -7.48 28.85
C LEU A 434 -29.10 -6.96 27.47
N ASN A 435 -30.08 -6.80 26.58
CA ASN A 435 -29.87 -6.19 25.27
C ASN A 435 -29.85 -4.67 25.36
N LEU A 436 -28.72 -4.06 25.02
CA LEU A 436 -28.62 -2.62 24.79
C LEU A 436 -28.80 -2.29 23.29
N PHE A 437 -29.68 -3.02 22.62
CA PHE A 437 -30.05 -2.82 21.21
C PHE A 437 -31.47 -2.26 21.10
N MET A 438 -31.68 -1.36 20.14
CA MET A 438 -33.02 -0.79 19.87
C MET A 438 -33.97 -1.82 19.29
N ALA A 439 -33.48 -2.69 18.40
CA ALA A 439 -34.24 -3.74 17.75
C ALA A 439 -33.29 -4.82 17.24
N GLU A 440 -33.85 -5.85 16.62
CA GLU A 440 -33.07 -6.78 15.81
C GLU A 440 -32.33 -6.02 14.70
N SER A 441 -31.01 -6.17 14.68
CA SER A 441 -30.09 -5.55 13.72
C SER A 441 -29.06 -6.56 13.22
N TYR A 442 -28.27 -6.19 12.21
CA TYR A 442 -27.18 -7.06 11.77
C TYR A 442 -26.14 -7.30 12.87
N GLU A 443 -25.81 -6.31 13.71
CA GLU A 443 -24.88 -6.51 14.82
C GLU A 443 -25.46 -7.48 15.85
N TYR A 444 -26.75 -7.34 16.18
CA TYR A 444 -27.40 -8.29 17.07
C TYR A 444 -27.37 -9.71 16.48
N LYS A 445 -27.65 -9.85 15.17
CA LYS A 445 -27.55 -11.14 14.49
C LYS A 445 -26.13 -11.71 14.50
N MET A 446 -25.10 -10.86 14.40
CA MET A 446 -23.71 -11.30 14.56
C MET A 446 -23.43 -11.82 15.98
N ALA A 447 -23.98 -11.17 17.01
CA ALA A 447 -23.89 -11.67 18.39
C ALA A 447 -24.54 -13.05 18.54
N LEU A 448 -25.71 -13.24 17.93
CA LEU A 448 -26.39 -14.53 17.89
C LEU A 448 -25.56 -15.58 17.14
N GLU A 449 -25.02 -15.24 15.98
CA GLU A 449 -24.12 -16.13 15.21
C GLU A 449 -22.91 -16.55 16.06
N GLU A 450 -22.35 -15.66 16.89
CA GLU A 450 -21.29 -16.01 17.85
C GLU A 450 -21.78 -16.95 18.96
N MET A 451 -22.99 -16.77 19.48
CA MET A 451 -23.59 -17.67 20.48
C MET A 451 -23.81 -19.07 19.91
N LYS A 452 -24.26 -19.18 18.64
CA LYS A 452 -24.53 -20.46 17.98
C LYS A 452 -23.30 -21.37 17.83
N ARG A 453 -22.10 -20.82 18.03
CA ARG A 453 -20.86 -21.59 18.00
C ARG A 453 -20.71 -22.49 19.21
N ILE A 454 -21.51 -22.31 20.26
CA ILE A 454 -21.47 -23.07 21.51
C ILE A 454 -22.66 -24.04 21.54
N ASP A 455 -22.40 -25.32 21.78
CA ASP A 455 -23.42 -26.32 22.08
C ASP A 455 -23.79 -26.23 23.56
N TYR A 456 -25.06 -25.91 23.83
CA TYR A 456 -25.60 -25.76 25.18
C TYR A 456 -26.36 -27.01 25.66
N SER A 457 -26.58 -28.00 24.80
CA SER A 457 -27.53 -29.09 25.02
C SER A 457 -27.20 -29.99 26.21
N GLU A 458 -25.91 -30.17 26.52
CA GLU A 458 -25.44 -31.10 27.56
C GLU A 458 -25.18 -30.46 28.94
N ILE A 459 -25.27 -29.13 29.06
CA ILE A 459 -24.72 -28.39 30.21
C ILE A 459 -25.78 -28.03 31.26
N GLY A 460 -27.06 -28.21 30.95
CA GLY A 460 -28.15 -27.85 31.87
C GLY A 460 -28.21 -26.36 32.20
N ILE A 461 -27.68 -25.49 31.32
CA ILE A 461 -27.79 -24.05 31.49
C ILE A 461 -29.11 -23.51 30.95
N THR A 462 -29.57 -22.40 31.51
CA THR A 462 -30.68 -21.61 30.98
C THR A 462 -30.16 -20.25 30.56
N ILE A 463 -30.53 -19.81 29.36
CA ILE A 463 -30.20 -18.46 28.86
C ILE A 463 -31.51 -17.72 28.65
N SER A 464 -31.68 -16.60 29.34
CA SER A 464 -32.79 -15.67 29.15
C SER A 464 -32.31 -14.36 28.53
N GLN A 465 -33.18 -13.67 27.82
CA GLN A 465 -32.86 -12.43 27.14
C GLN A 465 -33.95 -11.39 27.34
N THR A 466 -33.56 -10.13 27.54
CA THR A 466 -34.51 -9.02 27.64
C THR A 466 -35.10 -8.67 26.28
N GLU A 467 -36.25 -8.00 26.27
CA GLU A 467 -36.75 -7.36 25.04
C GLU A 467 -35.81 -6.23 24.58
N PHE A 468 -36.00 -5.79 23.33
CA PHE A 468 -35.25 -4.67 22.77
C PHE A 468 -35.74 -3.32 23.30
N LEU A 469 -34.85 -2.33 23.28
CA LEU A 469 -35.09 -1.03 23.91
C LEU A 469 -36.15 -0.18 23.19
N ALA A 470 -36.42 -0.40 21.89
CA ALA A 470 -37.45 0.34 21.16
C ALA A 470 -38.86 0.16 21.74
N ASN A 471 -39.11 -0.95 22.45
CA ASN A 471 -40.41 -1.21 23.07
C ASN A 471 -40.60 -0.48 24.40
N SER A 472 -39.55 0.18 24.93
CA SER A 472 -39.61 0.79 26.26
C SER A 472 -40.19 2.20 26.23
N GLU A 473 -41.50 2.32 26.52
CA GLU A 473 -42.15 3.63 26.72
C GLU A 473 -41.56 4.41 27.90
N ALA A 474 -41.02 3.71 28.91
CA ALA A 474 -40.37 4.31 30.07
C ALA A 474 -39.10 5.07 29.68
N ILE A 475 -38.25 4.49 28.82
CA ILE A 475 -37.06 5.19 28.31
C ILE A 475 -37.48 6.41 27.49
N GLN A 476 -38.53 6.31 26.66
CA GLN A 476 -39.05 7.46 25.92
C GLN A 476 -39.49 8.61 26.85
N ASP A 477 -40.12 8.29 28.00
CA ASP A 477 -40.50 9.29 29.00
C ASP A 477 -39.28 9.93 29.67
N ILE A 478 -38.27 9.12 30.02
CA ILE A 478 -37.03 9.61 30.63
C ILE A 478 -36.32 10.58 29.69
N ILE A 479 -36.17 10.21 28.41
CA ILE A 479 -35.55 11.08 27.40
C ILE A 479 -36.33 12.39 27.24
N ALA A 480 -37.67 12.33 27.12
CA ALA A 480 -38.49 13.53 27.00
C ALA A 480 -38.36 14.45 28.23
N LYS A 481 -38.35 13.89 29.44
CA LYS A 481 -38.12 14.64 30.68
C LYS A 481 -36.72 15.27 30.72
N LYS A 482 -35.69 14.52 30.32
CA LYS A 482 -34.30 15.00 30.26
C LYS A 482 -34.15 16.19 29.32
N ILE A 483 -34.76 16.12 28.13
CA ILE A 483 -34.81 17.24 27.17
C ILE A 483 -35.40 18.50 27.80
N LYS A 484 -36.55 18.38 28.49
CA LYS A 484 -37.18 19.52 29.16
C LYS A 484 -36.34 20.05 30.33
N ALA A 485 -35.71 19.16 31.09
CA ALA A 485 -34.92 19.52 32.26
C ALA A 485 -33.61 20.26 31.90
N THR A 486 -33.08 20.08 30.69
CA THR A 486 -31.90 20.83 30.21
C THR A 486 -32.20 22.30 29.93
N LEU A 487 -33.46 22.67 29.72
CA LEU A 487 -33.87 24.04 29.44
C LEU A 487 -34.19 24.80 30.74
N PRO A 488 -33.85 26.09 30.85
CA PRO A 488 -34.30 26.92 31.97
C PRO A 488 -35.82 26.94 32.09
N THR A 489 -36.36 26.99 33.30
CA THR A 489 -37.83 27.00 33.52
C THR A 489 -38.52 28.20 32.84
N SER A 490 -37.83 29.33 32.70
CA SER A 490 -38.32 30.54 32.04
C SER A 490 -38.14 30.53 30.52
N GLN A 491 -37.61 29.45 29.93
CA GLN A 491 -37.33 29.38 28.50
C GLN A 491 -38.63 29.40 27.69
N ASP A 492 -38.69 30.28 26.70
CA ASP A 492 -39.77 30.27 25.71
C ASP A 492 -39.60 29.06 24.78
N LEU A 493 -40.43 28.03 25.00
CA LEU A 493 -40.42 26.80 24.22
C LEU A 493 -40.78 27.04 22.75
N SER A 494 -41.43 28.16 22.42
CA SER A 494 -41.71 28.51 21.02
C SER A 494 -40.44 28.84 20.25
N ALA A 495 -39.35 29.24 20.92
CA ALA A 495 -38.06 29.50 20.29
C ALA A 495 -37.13 28.27 20.22
N VAL A 496 -37.56 27.12 20.76
CA VAL A 496 -36.74 25.91 20.88
C VAL A 496 -37.13 24.89 19.81
N GLY A 497 -36.13 24.39 19.10
CA GLY A 497 -36.22 23.22 18.24
C GLY A 497 -35.63 21.99 18.91
N ILE A 498 -36.18 20.80 18.62
CA ILE A 498 -35.66 19.51 19.08
C ILE A 498 -35.31 18.66 17.87
N LEU A 499 -34.09 18.15 17.84
CA LEU A 499 -33.59 17.26 16.80
C LEU A 499 -33.29 15.87 17.39
N LEU A 500 -34.17 14.90 17.11
CA LEU A 500 -34.07 13.51 17.55
C LEU A 500 -33.29 12.68 16.53
N VAL A 501 -32.03 12.40 16.83
CA VAL A 501 -31.13 11.73 15.90
C VAL A 501 -31.06 10.23 16.20
N ALA A 502 -31.13 9.41 15.16
CA ALA A 502 -30.88 7.97 15.22
C ALA A 502 -29.79 7.56 14.22
N GLU A 503 -29.26 6.36 14.39
CA GLU A 503 -28.18 5.85 13.54
C GLU A 503 -28.67 5.51 12.14
N GLY A 504 -29.77 4.75 12.04
CA GLY A 504 -30.27 4.19 10.80
C GLY A 504 -29.41 3.03 10.27
N GLN A 505 -29.77 2.53 9.10
CA GLN A 505 -29.06 1.49 8.38
C GLN A 505 -29.23 1.65 6.87
N PRO A 506 -28.46 0.96 6.01
CA PRO A 506 -28.71 0.85 4.57
C PRO A 506 -30.12 0.35 4.22
N GLU A 507 -30.68 0.77 3.08
CA GLU A 507 -32.08 0.46 2.68
C GLU A 507 -32.28 -1.02 2.45
N GLU A 508 -31.26 -1.66 1.89
CA GLU A 508 -31.23 -3.07 1.61
C GLU A 508 -31.38 -3.92 2.89
N TRP A 509 -30.98 -3.38 4.05
CA TRP A 509 -31.11 -4.04 5.35
C TRP A 509 -32.50 -3.94 5.97
N ASP A 510 -33.38 -3.03 5.55
CA ASP A 510 -34.73 -2.94 6.11
C ASP A 510 -35.58 -4.18 5.82
N SER A 511 -35.28 -4.88 4.72
CA SER A 511 -35.92 -6.16 4.40
C SER A 511 -35.47 -7.32 5.29
N LEU A 512 -34.32 -7.18 5.96
CA LEU A 512 -33.70 -8.21 6.78
C LEU A 512 -33.85 -7.93 8.28
N TYR A 513 -33.86 -6.65 8.66
CA TYR A 513 -33.83 -6.20 10.04
C TYR A 513 -34.78 -5.01 10.22
N PRO A 514 -35.69 -5.03 11.21
CA PRO A 514 -36.68 -3.98 11.41
C PRO A 514 -36.12 -2.73 12.12
N LEU A 515 -34.80 -2.56 12.21
CA LEU A 515 -34.16 -1.52 13.01
C LEU A 515 -34.65 -0.11 12.67
N THR A 516 -34.65 0.28 11.39
CA THR A 516 -35.08 1.63 10.96
C THR A 516 -36.51 1.93 11.39
N GLU A 517 -37.43 0.98 11.19
CA GLU A 517 -38.84 1.15 11.56
C GLU A 517 -38.99 1.31 13.08
N GLN A 518 -38.30 0.48 13.85
CA GLN A 518 -38.37 0.52 15.32
C GLN A 518 -37.74 1.79 15.90
N GLU A 519 -36.63 2.28 15.35
CA GLU A 519 -36.03 3.56 15.73
C GLU A 519 -36.93 4.76 15.40
N ASP A 520 -37.66 4.71 14.28
CA ASP A 520 -38.65 5.73 13.92
C ASP A 520 -39.87 5.71 14.85
N ILE A 521 -40.43 4.53 15.15
CA ILE A 521 -41.52 4.37 16.12
C ILE A 521 -41.10 4.91 17.49
N PHE A 522 -39.90 4.56 17.95
CA PHE A 522 -39.38 5.00 19.24
C PHE A 522 -39.27 6.53 19.33
N ARG A 523 -38.69 7.18 18.30
CA ARG A 523 -38.58 8.65 18.24
C ARG A 523 -39.92 9.35 18.11
N LYS A 524 -40.88 8.79 17.37
CA LYS A 524 -42.27 9.29 17.34
C LYS A 524 -42.90 9.22 18.73
N GLY A 525 -42.59 8.19 19.51
CA GLY A 525 -42.99 8.08 20.92
C GLY A 525 -42.44 9.22 21.78
N ILE A 526 -41.13 9.52 21.65
CA ILE A 526 -40.48 10.66 22.31
C ILE A 526 -41.13 11.98 21.87
N ALA A 527 -41.33 12.19 20.57
CA ALA A 527 -41.93 13.40 20.02
C ALA A 527 -43.33 13.65 20.60
N LYS A 528 -44.19 12.62 20.65
CA LYS A 528 -45.51 12.70 21.29
C LYS A 528 -45.42 13.11 22.77
N LYS A 529 -44.47 12.55 23.51
CA LYS A 529 -44.24 12.89 24.93
C LYS A 529 -43.76 14.33 25.09
N LEU A 530 -42.89 14.83 24.21
CA LEU A 530 -42.45 16.23 24.18
C LEU A 530 -43.59 17.20 23.85
N THR A 531 -44.44 16.88 22.88
CA THR A 531 -45.62 17.71 22.55
C THR A 531 -46.54 17.84 23.76
N LYS A 532 -46.79 16.73 24.50
CA LYS A 532 -47.54 16.76 25.77
C LYS A 532 -46.89 17.64 26.84
N GLN A 533 -45.58 17.83 26.79
CA GLN A 533 -44.83 18.67 27.71
C GLN A 533 -44.79 20.17 27.32
N GLY A 534 -45.42 20.54 26.19
CA GLY A 534 -45.58 21.92 25.73
C GLY A 534 -44.71 22.33 24.54
N PHE A 535 -43.90 21.43 23.99
CA PHE A 535 -43.12 21.71 22.78
C PHE A 535 -44.02 21.72 21.53
N SER A 536 -43.73 22.61 20.58
CA SER A 536 -44.45 22.64 19.31
C SER A 536 -44.07 21.44 18.44
N GLU A 537 -45.06 20.67 17.98
CA GLU A 537 -44.85 19.48 17.15
C GLU A 537 -44.06 19.80 15.86
N GLU A 538 -44.33 20.95 15.23
CA GLU A 538 -43.61 21.36 14.02
C GLU A 538 -42.14 21.69 14.25
N LYS A 539 -41.71 21.83 15.53
CA LYS A 539 -40.34 22.11 15.97
C LYS A 539 -39.67 20.90 16.59
N ILE A 540 -40.25 19.71 16.44
CA ILE A 540 -39.63 18.44 16.78
C ILE A 540 -39.33 17.71 15.46
N LYS A 541 -38.06 17.52 15.16
CA LYS A 541 -37.59 16.86 13.93
C LYS A 541 -36.82 15.61 14.26
N SER A 542 -36.98 14.59 13.43
CA SER A 542 -36.13 13.42 13.45
C SER A 542 -35.10 13.52 12.34
N ALA A 543 -33.91 12.99 12.55
CA ALA A 543 -32.86 12.94 11.55
C ALA A 543 -32.03 11.66 11.68
N TRP A 544 -31.33 11.29 10.63
CA TRP A 544 -30.47 10.11 10.60
C TRP A 544 -29.01 10.51 10.46
N ILE A 545 -28.12 9.77 11.14
CA ILE A 545 -26.67 9.97 11.04
C ILE A 545 -26.18 9.61 9.63
N GLN A 546 -26.67 8.50 9.09
CA GLN A 546 -26.25 7.99 7.78
C GLN A 546 -27.36 7.17 7.11
N ASP A 547 -27.16 6.88 5.82
CA ASP A 547 -27.95 5.93 5.01
C ASP A 547 -29.45 6.24 4.79
N ARG A 548 -29.97 7.29 5.43
CA ARG A 548 -31.38 7.67 5.44
C ARG A 548 -31.56 9.18 5.36
N ILE A 549 -32.79 9.59 5.02
CA ILE A 549 -33.24 10.98 4.93
C ILE A 549 -34.42 11.14 5.90
N PRO A 550 -34.58 12.29 6.57
CA PRO A 550 -33.73 13.49 6.52
C PRO A 550 -32.37 13.30 7.22
N THR A 551 -31.34 13.96 6.70
CA THR A 551 -30.02 14.05 7.35
C THR A 551 -30.08 15.00 8.55
N ILE A 552 -29.04 14.99 9.38
CA ILE A 552 -28.89 15.94 10.52
C ILE A 552 -28.96 17.38 10.00
N GLU A 553 -28.32 17.67 8.88
CA GLU A 553 -28.32 18.97 8.23
C GLU A 553 -29.72 19.36 7.72
N ASP A 554 -30.47 18.44 7.11
CA ASP A 554 -31.85 18.70 6.67
C ASP A 554 -32.76 19.06 7.86
N GLY A 555 -32.68 18.27 8.95
CA GLY A 555 -33.45 18.53 10.15
C GLY A 555 -33.08 19.87 10.81
N TYR A 556 -31.80 20.22 10.83
CA TYR A 556 -31.32 21.52 11.29
C TYR A 556 -31.87 22.68 10.44
N GLN A 557 -31.79 22.59 9.11
CA GLN A 557 -32.30 23.63 8.21
C GLN A 557 -33.81 23.81 8.36
N GLU A 558 -34.55 22.72 8.55
CA GLU A 558 -35.99 22.80 8.81
C GLU A 558 -36.28 23.53 10.13
N LEU A 559 -35.61 23.17 11.23
CA LEU A 559 -35.76 23.86 12.52
C LEU A 559 -35.39 25.35 12.45
N LYS A 560 -34.31 25.68 11.74
CA LYS A 560 -33.91 27.06 11.48
C LYS A 560 -35.01 27.82 10.71
N SER A 561 -35.57 27.22 9.66
CA SER A 561 -36.65 27.83 8.87
C SER A 561 -37.91 28.12 9.70
N LYS A 562 -38.12 27.35 10.79
CA LYS A 562 -39.18 27.53 11.78
C LYS A 562 -38.87 28.60 12.85
N GLY A 563 -37.76 29.32 12.70
CA GLY A 563 -37.35 30.41 13.58
C GLY A 563 -36.83 29.95 14.95
N CYS A 564 -36.32 28.71 15.05
CA CYS A 564 -35.70 28.23 16.28
C CYS A 564 -34.38 28.97 16.52
N LYS A 565 -34.20 29.46 17.74
CA LYS A 565 -32.96 30.14 18.20
C LYS A 565 -32.08 29.22 19.04
N ILE A 566 -32.69 28.20 19.64
CA ILE A 566 -32.04 27.15 20.41
C ILE A 566 -32.45 25.83 19.77
N ILE A 567 -31.48 24.95 19.52
CA ILE A 567 -31.73 23.59 19.05
C ILE A 567 -31.13 22.60 20.06
N VAL A 568 -32.00 21.81 20.68
CA VAL A 568 -31.60 20.67 21.49
C VAL A 568 -31.44 19.46 20.56
N HIS A 569 -30.23 18.93 20.43
CA HIS A 569 -29.98 17.74 19.61
C HIS A 569 -29.71 16.53 20.50
N VAL A 570 -30.33 15.40 20.16
CA VAL A 570 -30.41 14.23 21.05
C VAL A 570 -29.97 12.98 20.30
N ALA A 571 -29.01 12.24 20.85
CA ALA A 571 -28.68 10.88 20.42
C ALA A 571 -29.80 9.92 20.88
N ALA A 572 -30.96 10.01 20.24
CA ALA A 572 -32.24 9.53 20.77
C ALA A 572 -32.29 8.00 20.89
N THR A 573 -31.56 7.27 20.06
CA THR A 573 -31.57 5.80 19.99
C THR A 573 -30.24 5.17 20.38
N THR A 574 -29.38 5.94 21.05
CA THR A 574 -28.01 5.53 21.42
C THR A 574 -27.91 5.33 22.93
N PRO A 575 -27.80 4.08 23.43
CA PRO A 575 -27.77 3.82 24.87
C PRO A 575 -26.46 4.20 25.55
N ILE A 576 -25.33 4.08 24.85
CA ILE A 576 -23.97 4.33 25.38
C ILE A 576 -23.27 5.33 24.47
N ASP A 577 -22.60 6.33 25.05
CA ASP A 577 -21.86 7.32 24.28
C ASP A 577 -20.79 6.65 23.41
N CYS A 578 -20.84 7.00 22.13
CA CYS A 578 -20.08 6.37 21.06
C CYS A 578 -19.51 7.42 20.11
N VAL A 579 -18.85 6.99 19.03
CA VAL A 579 -18.34 7.92 18.01
C VAL A 579 -19.45 8.79 17.44
N ASP A 580 -20.63 8.22 17.24
CA ASP A 580 -21.74 8.94 16.62
C ASP A 580 -22.26 10.07 17.54
N SER A 581 -22.50 9.78 18.83
CA SER A 581 -23.01 10.77 19.78
C SER A 581 -21.97 11.84 20.15
N LEU A 582 -20.70 11.45 20.26
CA LEU A 582 -19.62 12.33 20.71
C LEU A 582 -18.95 13.12 19.59
N TYR A 583 -19.07 12.66 18.34
CA TYR A 583 -18.42 13.31 17.19
C TYR A 583 -19.38 13.61 16.05
N ASP A 584 -20.05 12.62 15.47
CA ASP A 584 -20.77 12.85 14.21
C ASP A 584 -21.94 13.82 14.37
N ILE A 585 -22.77 13.65 15.40
CA ILE A 585 -23.90 14.55 15.64
C ILE A 585 -23.45 16.00 15.92
N PRO A 586 -22.55 16.27 16.90
CA PRO A 586 -22.11 17.63 17.16
C PRO A 586 -21.40 18.25 15.95
N LYS A 587 -20.51 17.50 15.29
CA LYS A 587 -19.68 18.00 14.18
C LYS A 587 -20.51 18.44 12.99
N SER A 588 -21.61 17.73 12.69
CA SER A 588 -22.55 18.09 11.62
C SER A 588 -23.27 19.42 11.87
N LEU A 589 -23.48 19.81 13.13
CA LEU A 589 -24.25 20.99 13.51
C LEU A 589 -23.38 22.23 13.79
N GLU A 590 -22.21 22.06 14.44
CA GLU A 590 -21.37 23.15 14.98
C GLU A 590 -21.11 24.31 14.01
N ASN A 591 -20.69 24.01 12.78
CA ASN A 591 -20.29 25.05 11.82
C ASN A 591 -21.48 25.88 11.35
N GLN A 592 -22.63 25.23 11.13
CA GLN A 592 -23.84 25.91 10.65
C GLN A 592 -24.46 26.74 11.78
N ALA A 593 -24.59 26.16 12.97
CA ALA A 593 -25.12 26.86 14.13
C ALA A 593 -24.33 28.10 14.50
N LYS A 594 -22.98 28.03 14.42
CA LYS A 594 -22.13 29.19 14.64
C LYS A 594 -22.35 30.29 13.61
N ALA A 595 -22.53 29.94 12.33
CA ALA A 595 -22.79 30.91 11.27
C ALA A 595 -24.16 31.58 11.43
N ASP A 596 -25.15 30.83 11.92
CA ASP A 596 -26.53 31.27 12.07
C ASP A 596 -26.85 31.90 13.44
N ASN A 597 -25.86 31.92 14.35
CA ASN A 597 -26.02 32.36 15.74
C ASN A 597 -27.18 31.62 16.46
N ILE A 598 -27.25 30.31 16.24
CA ILE A 598 -28.18 29.39 16.92
C ILE A 598 -27.43 28.69 18.05
N GLU A 599 -28.03 28.67 19.24
CA GLU A 599 -27.50 27.94 20.38
C GLU A 599 -27.77 26.44 20.22
N LEU A 600 -26.74 25.61 20.34
CA LEU A 600 -26.86 24.16 20.35
C LEU A 600 -26.75 23.64 21.77
N ILE A 601 -27.71 22.81 22.17
CA ILE A 601 -27.71 22.12 23.46
C ILE A 601 -27.60 20.62 23.19
N PRO A 602 -26.42 20.00 23.41
CA PRO A 602 -26.26 18.57 23.22
C PRO A 602 -26.91 17.78 24.35
N ILE A 603 -27.66 16.74 24.00
CA ILE A 603 -28.02 15.65 24.89
C ILE A 603 -27.41 14.38 24.29
N ASN A 604 -26.36 13.93 24.97
CA ASN A 604 -25.58 12.74 24.64
C ASN A 604 -26.41 11.45 24.81
N ALA A 605 -25.76 10.30 24.68
CA ALA A 605 -26.37 9.01 24.94
C ALA A 605 -26.91 8.87 26.37
N TRP A 606 -27.68 7.82 26.62
CA TRP A 606 -28.38 7.63 27.88
C TRP A 606 -27.43 7.28 29.03
N ASN A 607 -26.36 6.55 28.72
CA ASN A 607 -25.28 6.14 29.62
C ASN A 607 -25.82 5.43 30.88
N ASP A 608 -25.26 5.78 32.03
CA ASP A 608 -25.50 5.20 33.34
C ASP A 608 -26.57 5.97 34.16
N ASP A 609 -27.47 6.68 33.47
CA ASP A 609 -28.55 7.47 34.08
C ASP A 609 -29.42 6.62 35.02
N VAL A 610 -29.69 7.11 36.23
CA VAL A 610 -30.31 6.31 37.30
C VAL A 610 -31.70 5.80 36.91
N ASP A 611 -32.50 6.62 36.23
CA ASP A 611 -33.84 6.23 35.79
C ASP A 611 -33.76 5.18 34.67
N ILE A 612 -32.74 5.28 33.81
CA ILE A 612 -32.46 4.30 32.75
C ILE A 612 -32.02 2.96 33.35
N ILE A 613 -31.10 2.97 34.34
CA ILE A 613 -30.69 1.77 35.08
C ILE A 613 -31.91 1.09 35.70
N SER A 614 -32.82 1.86 36.33
CA SER A 614 -34.05 1.30 36.91
C SER A 614 -34.93 0.62 35.86
N THR A 615 -34.95 1.15 34.64
CA THR A 615 -35.69 0.54 33.52
C THR A 615 -35.01 -0.73 33.03
N TYR A 616 -33.68 -0.76 32.96
CA TYR A 616 -32.92 -1.97 32.65
C TYR A 616 -33.17 -3.08 33.67
N LEU A 617 -33.24 -2.77 34.96
CA LEU A 617 -33.60 -3.75 36.00
C LEU A 617 -34.98 -4.37 35.72
N ASN A 618 -35.97 -3.56 35.36
CA ASN A 618 -37.30 -4.05 35.00
C ASN A 618 -37.29 -4.90 33.72
N LEU A 619 -36.42 -4.61 32.75
CA LEU A 619 -36.27 -5.45 31.56
C LEU A 619 -35.64 -6.80 31.91
N VAL A 620 -34.62 -6.80 32.77
CA VAL A 620 -33.92 -8.01 33.25
C VAL A 620 -34.87 -8.92 34.02
N THR A 621 -35.73 -8.38 34.89
CA THR A 621 -36.70 -9.19 35.65
C THR A 621 -37.79 -9.81 34.76
N ASN A 622 -38.03 -9.24 33.58
CA ASN A 622 -38.98 -9.74 32.59
C ASN A 622 -38.29 -10.46 31.41
N ALA A 623 -37.02 -10.83 31.55
CA ALA A 623 -36.29 -11.55 30.52
C ALA A 623 -36.98 -12.89 30.21
N LYS A 624 -36.99 -13.26 28.93
CA LYS A 624 -37.62 -14.49 28.43
C LYS A 624 -36.55 -15.52 28.10
N GLU A 625 -36.80 -16.78 28.43
CA GLU A 625 -35.90 -17.88 28.09
C GLU A 625 -35.76 -18.02 26.56
N MET A 626 -34.53 -18.21 26.10
CA MET A 626 -34.20 -18.44 24.70
C MET A 626 -34.34 -19.93 24.37
N PRO A 627 -34.81 -20.30 23.16
CA PRO A 627 -34.87 -21.69 22.73
C PRO A 627 -33.46 -22.22 22.43
N LEU A 628 -32.76 -22.77 23.43
CA LEU A 628 -31.37 -23.23 23.30
C LEU A 628 -31.16 -24.29 22.21
N ALA A 629 -32.17 -25.13 21.96
CA ALA A 629 -32.13 -26.14 20.90
C ALA A 629 -31.91 -25.53 19.51
N GLU A 630 -32.42 -24.32 19.27
CA GLU A 630 -32.26 -23.58 18.00
C GLU A 630 -30.93 -22.82 17.92
N LEU A 631 -30.29 -22.56 19.07
CA LEU A 631 -28.99 -21.91 19.14
C LEU A 631 -27.85 -22.90 18.88
N GLY A 632 -27.94 -24.15 19.33
CA GLY A 632 -26.86 -25.14 19.21
C GLY A 632 -26.75 -25.88 17.87
N GLU A 633 -27.68 -25.68 16.92
CA GLU A 633 -27.69 -26.42 15.66
C GLU A 633 -26.47 -26.05 14.79
N GLY A 634 -25.48 -26.95 14.72
CA GLY A 634 -24.23 -26.75 13.99
C GLY A 634 -23.09 -26.10 14.79
N ALA A 635 -23.14 -26.19 16.13
CA ALA A 635 -22.11 -25.64 17.00
C ALA A 635 -20.69 -26.16 16.68
N GLU A 636 -19.72 -25.25 16.73
CA GLU A 636 -18.29 -25.57 16.56
C GLU A 636 -17.64 -26.04 17.87
N ILE A 637 -18.24 -25.66 19.01
CA ILE A 637 -17.73 -25.89 20.36
C ILE A 637 -18.71 -26.78 21.09
N VAL A 638 -18.30 -28.01 21.36
CA VAL A 638 -19.05 -28.93 22.21
C VAL A 638 -18.50 -28.81 23.62
N LEU A 639 -19.31 -28.31 24.54
CA LEU A 639 -18.95 -28.22 25.96
C LEU A 639 -19.20 -29.59 26.60
N GLN A 640 -18.12 -30.29 26.96
CA GLN A 640 -18.23 -31.59 27.62
C GLN A 640 -18.48 -31.39 29.11
N SER A 641 -19.57 -31.95 29.64
CA SER A 641 -19.76 -32.07 31.08
C SER A 641 -18.70 -33.03 31.64
N THR A 642 -17.57 -32.51 32.09
CA THR A 642 -16.66 -33.34 32.87
C THR A 642 -17.26 -33.47 34.26
N LYS A 643 -17.85 -34.64 34.57
CA LYS A 643 -18.03 -35.05 35.97
C LYS A 643 -16.63 -35.23 36.58
N VAL A 644 -15.96 -34.13 36.94
CA VAL A 644 -14.61 -34.15 37.53
C VAL A 644 -14.59 -34.84 38.90
N GLY A 645 -15.76 -35.14 39.49
CA GLY A 645 -15.87 -35.86 40.78
C GLY A 645 -15.87 -37.40 40.73
N ALA A 646 -15.91 -38.06 39.56
CA ALA A 646 -16.11 -39.52 39.52
C ALA A 646 -14.83 -40.38 39.41
N THR A 647 -13.65 -39.79 39.19
CA THR A 647 -12.41 -40.55 38.93
C THR A 647 -11.36 -40.49 40.04
N LEU A 648 -11.61 -39.80 41.16
CA LEU A 648 -10.69 -39.76 42.30
C LEU A 648 -11.21 -40.44 43.58
N ALA A 649 -12.48 -40.85 43.64
CA ALA A 649 -13.05 -41.54 44.81
C ALA A 649 -13.00 -43.08 44.73
N GLY A 650 -12.35 -43.66 43.72
CA GLY A 650 -12.33 -45.11 43.48
C GLY A 650 -10.97 -45.79 43.63
N GLN A 651 -9.96 -45.10 44.19
CA GLN A 651 -8.59 -45.63 44.25
C GLN A 651 -7.94 -45.59 45.65
N GLU A 652 -8.74 -45.46 46.73
CA GLU A 652 -8.24 -45.46 48.12
C GLU A 652 -8.69 -46.65 48.99
N GLU A 653 -9.35 -47.68 48.45
CA GLU A 653 -9.71 -48.89 49.24
C GLU A 653 -9.36 -50.18 48.48
N ASP A 654 -8.06 -50.53 48.40
CA ASP A 654 -7.65 -51.94 48.21
C ASP A 654 -6.16 -52.17 48.58
N SER A 655 -5.72 -51.63 49.72
CA SER A 655 -4.53 -52.16 50.40
C SER A 655 -4.97 -52.81 51.71
N THR A 656 -5.72 -53.90 51.60
CA THR A 656 -5.84 -54.87 52.68
C THR A 656 -4.48 -55.49 52.93
N ASP A 657 -4.01 -55.26 54.15
CA ASP A 657 -3.12 -56.08 54.94
C ASP A 657 -3.15 -57.57 54.54
N ASP A 658 -2.01 -58.08 54.08
CA ASP A 658 -1.65 -59.49 54.12
C ASP A 658 -0.22 -59.58 54.71
N ASP A 659 -0.15 -59.38 56.04
CA ASP A 659 0.91 -59.89 56.90
C ASP A 659 0.35 -61.15 57.59
N GLU A 660 0.88 -62.32 57.24
CA GLU A 660 0.89 -63.64 57.94
C GLU A 660 1.14 -64.69 56.85
N GLU A 661 1.92 -65.78 56.97
CA GLU A 661 2.85 -66.30 57.95
C GLU A 661 3.48 -67.54 57.25
N SER A 662 4.70 -67.93 57.62
CA SER A 662 5.21 -69.32 57.58
C SER A 662 5.54 -70.01 56.22
N VAL A 663 6.82 -70.41 56.06
CA VAL A 663 7.33 -71.81 56.08
C VAL A 663 8.57 -71.97 55.18
N GLU A 664 9.67 -72.38 55.83
CA GLU A 664 10.91 -73.10 55.40
C GLU A 664 11.79 -72.58 54.26
#